data_AF-A0A395IX82-F1
#
_entry.id   AF-A0A395IX82-F1
#
_cell.length_a   1.000
_cell.length_b   1.000
_cell.length_c   1.000
_cell.angle_alpha   90.00
_cell.angle_beta   90.00
_cell.angle_gamma   90.00
#
_symmetry.space_group_name_H-M   'P 1'
#
loop_
_entity.id
_entity.type
_entity.pdbx_description
1 polymer ?
#
loop_
_entity_poly.entity_id
_entity_poly.type
_entity_poly.pdbx_seq_one_letter_code
_entity_poly.pdbx_strand_id
1 'polypeptide(L)'
;MTVFVVSLFLPNTINFKLPSTNSRPPTRSNLHPDAGKLDASRPGRPVFFAQHKDITPPATPIHDVDHEQFFAQTEIPNPKASLPIQEDQKSLIAPSDPHSPAWGAGKMFNQPRSRASSPPPADILKHNKMKEKAELLGSAGIRQPQFKRSDSHDRVFAHAEWEVEPAEQGNGGLRNAVQAAVRSGNLEEKIWVGTLGMPTDALLKDSDFDGHYTHYCKQILWPVFHYQIPDNPKSKAYEDHSWIYYVKVNQAFADKIVKEWKRGDVIWIHDYHLLLVPSMIRKKLPDAKIGFFLHVAFPSSEVFRCLAVRKELLEGMLGANLIGFQIQEYGRHFLQTCSRILMVEATNDGIQLEDRFIDVINLAIGIDPVALDMNREDPKATHWLNTMQERYRGKKLIVARDKLDHVRGVRPKLLAYELFLNKYPEWRDKVVLIQVATSTTENAELDATVSDIVTRINSSWANLAYQPVVYLKQDIIYAQYLALLTVADALMIASQREALEMEDEEKEERFKKLHAAVMHHTAEHWFNEFLHRLDKVYDEQHRRDTTSVPRLSINMLGQKYQKSERRLFIIDYEGTLASWGSPSSIILTSPQRTIDTLNDILQDEENTVYVMSSRQPEELDRLFKRVPRLGLIAENGCFLKTIWNFRMDRDG
;
A
#
# COMPACT_ATOMS: atom_id res chain seq x y z
N MET A 1 27.68 -6.03 4.91
CA MET A 1 26.52 -5.59 5.73
C MET A 1 25.31 -5.91 4.91
N THR A 2 24.45 -6.82 5.35
CA THR A 2 23.36 -7.29 4.50
C THR A 2 22.11 -6.45 4.73
N VAL A 3 21.47 -6.01 3.65
CA VAL A 3 20.15 -5.36 3.73
C VAL A 3 19.06 -6.39 3.42
N PHE A 4 18.22 -6.68 4.41
CA PHE A 4 17.01 -7.47 4.26
C PHE A 4 15.90 -6.57 3.73
N VAL A 5 15.55 -6.71 2.45
CA VAL A 5 14.42 -6.01 1.83
C VAL A 5 13.19 -6.88 1.97
N VAL A 6 12.25 -6.47 2.83
CA VAL A 6 11.10 -7.26 3.24
C VAL A 6 9.83 -6.68 2.61
N SER A 7 9.22 -7.43 1.70
CA SER A 7 7.99 -7.08 1.00
C SER A 7 7.07 -8.30 0.89
N LEU A 8 5.74 -8.09 0.81
CA LEU A 8 4.81 -9.23 0.73
C LEU A 8 5.11 -10.15 -0.47
N PHE A 9 5.41 -9.56 -1.63
CA PHE A 9 5.79 -10.30 -2.84
C PHE A 9 7.26 -10.08 -3.15
N LEU A 10 7.94 -11.15 -3.57
CA LEU A 10 9.30 -11.11 -4.09
C LEU A 10 9.32 -10.43 -5.47
N PRO A 11 10.43 -9.79 -5.84
CA PRO A 11 10.58 -9.13 -7.15
C PRO A 11 10.59 -10.12 -8.32
N ASN A 12 10.89 -11.39 -8.04
CA ASN A 12 10.96 -12.49 -8.99
C ASN A 12 10.07 -13.63 -8.53
N THR A 13 9.54 -14.38 -9.49
CA THR A 13 8.71 -15.58 -9.32
C THR A 13 9.29 -16.73 -10.16
N ILE A 14 8.61 -17.87 -10.15
CA ILE A 14 9.03 -19.07 -10.88
C ILE A 14 8.04 -19.36 -12.00
N ASN A 15 8.55 -19.55 -13.21
CA ASN A 15 7.77 -20.01 -14.36
C ASN A 15 8.11 -21.47 -14.67
N PHE A 16 7.13 -22.35 -14.77
CA PHE A 16 7.37 -23.77 -15.06
C PHE A 16 7.22 -24.06 -16.56
N LYS A 17 8.16 -24.83 -17.11
CA LYS A 17 8.06 -25.38 -18.46
C LYS A 17 7.24 -26.65 -18.42
N LEU A 18 5.99 -26.54 -18.82
CA LEU A 18 5.08 -27.68 -18.91
C LEU A 18 5.19 -28.32 -20.31
N PRO A 19 5.20 -29.67 -20.42
CA PRO A 19 5.13 -30.34 -21.71
C PRO A 19 3.85 -29.88 -22.42
N SER A 20 3.98 -29.34 -23.62
CA SER A 20 2.87 -28.75 -24.39
C SER A 20 1.70 -29.72 -24.53
N THR A 21 0.56 -29.43 -23.90
CA THR A 21 -0.72 -29.95 -24.40
C THR A 21 -1.05 -29.16 -25.65
N ASN A 22 -0.96 -29.78 -26.83
CA ASN A 22 -1.49 -29.22 -28.07
C ASN A 22 -2.87 -28.60 -27.82
N SER A 23 -3.00 -27.30 -28.01
CA SER A 23 -4.26 -26.58 -27.97
C SER A 23 -5.16 -27.10 -29.10
N ARG A 24 -6.02 -28.07 -28.79
CA ARG A 24 -7.18 -28.37 -29.65
C ARG A 24 -8.15 -27.19 -29.53
N PRO A 25 -8.73 -26.69 -30.65
CA PRO A 25 -9.74 -25.64 -30.57
C PRO A 25 -10.92 -26.12 -29.73
N PRO A 26 -11.61 -25.24 -28.98
CA PRO A 26 -12.79 -25.64 -28.25
C PRO A 26 -13.88 -26.05 -29.25
N THR A 27 -14.17 -27.35 -29.32
CA THR A 27 -15.37 -27.86 -29.97
C THR A 27 -16.57 -27.24 -29.28
N ARG A 28 -17.40 -26.51 -30.04
CA ARG A 28 -18.70 -25.97 -29.63
C ARG A 28 -19.51 -27.10 -28.97
N SER A 29 -19.69 -27.05 -27.65
CA SER A 29 -20.73 -27.82 -26.99
C SER A 29 -22.05 -27.10 -27.23
N ASN A 30 -22.82 -27.58 -28.21
CA ASN A 30 -24.23 -27.24 -28.34
C ASN A 30 -24.97 -27.71 -27.08
N LEU A 31 -25.46 -26.78 -26.27
CA LEU A 31 -26.43 -27.04 -25.22
C LEU A 31 -27.82 -27.00 -25.86
N HIS A 32 -28.35 -28.17 -26.24
CA HIS A 32 -29.79 -28.40 -26.23
C HIS A 32 -30.10 -29.31 -25.03
N PRO A 33 -31.17 -29.05 -24.27
CA PRO A 33 -31.59 -29.93 -23.19
C PRO A 33 -32.48 -31.03 -23.77
N ASP A 34 -31.97 -32.26 -23.85
CA ASP A 34 -32.83 -33.42 -24.11
C ASP A 34 -33.05 -34.22 -22.83
N ALA A 35 -34.31 -34.23 -22.42
CA ALA A 35 -34.88 -35.09 -21.40
C ALA A 35 -35.03 -36.51 -21.95
N GLY A 36 -34.62 -37.55 -21.22
CA GLY A 36 -34.87 -38.91 -21.70
C GLY A 36 -34.27 -40.08 -20.91
N LYS A 37 -34.92 -40.41 -19.79
CA LYS A 37 -35.32 -41.74 -19.29
C LYS A 37 -34.34 -42.94 -19.29
N LEU A 38 -34.32 -43.55 -18.09
CA LEU A 38 -33.87 -44.90 -17.74
C LEU A 38 -34.50 -45.98 -18.62
N ASP A 39 -33.69 -46.98 -18.98
CA ASP A 39 -34.13 -48.23 -19.60
C ASP A 39 -33.96 -49.40 -18.61
N ALA A 40 -35.00 -50.22 -18.46
CA ALA A 40 -35.00 -51.44 -17.66
C ALA A 40 -35.86 -52.49 -18.35
N SER A 41 -35.24 -53.60 -18.75
CA SER A 41 -35.91 -54.75 -19.35
C SER A 41 -36.13 -55.91 -18.35
N ARG A 42 -37.37 -55.98 -17.81
CA ARG A 42 -38.31 -57.12 -17.61
C ARG A 42 -37.95 -58.35 -16.71
N PRO A 43 -38.95 -59.17 -16.22
CA PRO A 43 -40.40 -59.22 -16.52
C PRO A 43 -41.40 -59.34 -15.32
N GLY A 44 -42.70 -59.07 -15.57
CA GLY A 44 -43.85 -59.45 -14.72
C GLY A 44 -45.20 -58.77 -15.07
N ARG A 45 -46.17 -59.52 -15.59
CA ARG A 45 -47.58 -59.22 -16.04
C ARG A 45 -48.55 -58.79 -14.89
N PRO A 46 -49.87 -58.45 -15.13
CA PRO A 46 -50.62 -58.05 -16.35
C PRO A 46 -51.57 -56.80 -16.18
N VAL A 47 -51.81 -56.03 -17.26
CA VAL A 47 -53.08 -55.77 -18.01
C VAL A 47 -54.27 -55.16 -17.24
N PHE A 48 -54.81 -54.02 -17.74
CA PHE A 48 -56.23 -53.88 -18.14
C PHE A 48 -56.54 -52.55 -18.87
N PHE A 49 -57.23 -52.71 -20.01
CA PHE A 49 -57.95 -51.74 -20.85
C PHE A 49 -57.22 -50.87 -21.89
N ALA A 50 -57.82 -50.93 -23.07
CA ALA A 50 -57.41 -50.47 -24.38
C ALA A 50 -58.12 -49.15 -24.73
N GLN A 51 -57.60 -48.43 -25.74
CA GLN A 51 -58.27 -48.23 -27.03
C GLN A 51 -57.41 -47.34 -27.95
N HIS A 52 -56.98 -47.94 -29.08
CA HIS A 52 -57.16 -47.48 -30.46
C HIS A 52 -57.41 -45.97 -30.73
N LYS A 53 -56.96 -45.35 -31.81
CA LYS A 53 -56.61 -45.83 -33.16
C LYS A 53 -55.98 -44.67 -33.97
N ASP A 54 -55.03 -45.00 -34.83
CA ASP A 54 -54.83 -44.61 -36.25
C ASP A 54 -55.29 -43.19 -36.69
N ILE A 55 -54.52 -42.42 -37.49
CA ILE A 55 -54.48 -42.54 -38.97
C ILE A 55 -53.45 -41.50 -39.52
N THR A 56 -52.47 -41.94 -40.31
CA THR A 56 -51.68 -41.18 -41.33
C THR A 56 -52.58 -40.85 -42.55
N PRO A 57 -52.34 -39.86 -43.47
CA PRO A 57 -51.11 -39.76 -44.29
C PRO A 57 -50.86 -38.30 -44.89
N PRO A 58 -50.26 -38.03 -46.09
CA PRO A 58 -49.13 -37.09 -46.27
C PRO A 58 -49.33 -35.93 -47.29
N ALA A 59 -48.30 -35.06 -47.45
CA ALA A 59 -47.90 -34.12 -48.53
C ALA A 59 -48.96 -33.46 -49.45
N THR A 60 -48.93 -32.14 -49.72
CA THR A 60 -48.13 -31.51 -50.82
C THR A 60 -48.14 -29.94 -50.80
N PRO A 61 -47.24 -29.26 -51.55
CA PRO A 61 -46.77 -27.87 -51.39
C PRO A 61 -47.31 -26.89 -52.45
N ILE A 62 -47.21 -25.56 -52.23
CA ILE A 62 -47.20 -24.55 -53.31
C ILE A 62 -46.49 -23.24 -52.88
N HIS A 63 -45.49 -22.84 -53.69
CA HIS A 63 -44.91 -21.51 -54.03
C HIS A 63 -45.56 -20.21 -53.46
N ASP A 64 -44.89 -19.06 -53.26
CA ASP A 64 -44.00 -18.33 -54.18
C ASP A 64 -43.31 -17.06 -53.55
N VAL A 65 -42.09 -16.78 -54.05
CA VAL A 65 -41.28 -15.53 -54.23
C VAL A 65 -41.01 -14.47 -53.14
N ASP A 66 -39.72 -14.06 -53.13
CA ASP A 66 -38.98 -13.00 -52.42
C ASP A 66 -39.60 -11.59 -52.32
N HIS A 67 -39.19 -10.87 -51.26
CA HIS A 67 -38.77 -9.44 -51.11
C HIS A 67 -38.79 -9.19 -49.57
N GLU A 68 -37.76 -8.75 -48.83
CA GLU A 68 -36.84 -7.63 -49.03
C GLU A 68 -35.55 -7.84 -48.19
N GLN A 69 -34.42 -7.95 -48.87
CA GLN A 69 -33.18 -7.32 -48.42
C GLN A 69 -33.32 -5.83 -48.76
N PHE A 70 -33.47 -4.93 -47.77
CA PHE A 70 -33.30 -3.50 -48.05
C PHE A 70 -32.67 -2.66 -46.93
N PHE A 71 -32.54 -3.14 -45.68
CA PHE A 71 -31.78 -2.41 -44.63
C PHE A 71 -31.09 -3.33 -43.62
N ALA A 72 -29.93 -3.90 -43.98
CA ALA A 72 -28.90 -4.36 -43.04
C ALA A 72 -27.54 -4.39 -43.75
N GLN A 73 -26.96 -3.21 -43.98
CA GLN A 73 -25.64 -3.07 -44.60
C GLN A 73 -24.52 -3.31 -43.57
N THR A 74 -23.66 -4.26 -43.92
CA THR A 74 -22.22 -4.41 -43.57
C THR A 74 -21.84 -4.61 -42.11
N GLU A 75 -21.58 -5.88 -41.80
CA GLU A 75 -20.74 -6.32 -40.70
C GLU A 75 -19.38 -5.60 -40.72
N ILE A 76 -19.11 -4.79 -39.70
CA ILE A 76 -17.77 -4.29 -39.40
C ILE A 76 -16.99 -5.43 -38.74
N PRO A 77 -15.80 -5.82 -39.21
CA PRO A 77 -15.02 -6.90 -38.60
C PRO A 77 -14.71 -6.59 -37.13
N ASN A 78 -15.14 -7.48 -36.25
CA ASN A 78 -14.86 -7.48 -34.82
C ASN A 78 -13.33 -7.58 -34.60
N PRO A 79 -12.65 -6.59 -33.96
CA PRO A 79 -11.18 -6.62 -33.78
C PRO A 79 -10.66 -7.70 -32.81
N LYS A 80 -11.50 -8.66 -32.40
CA LYS A 80 -11.14 -9.73 -31.47
C LYS A 80 -10.42 -10.91 -32.14
N ALA A 81 -10.24 -10.91 -33.45
CA ALA A 81 -9.66 -12.02 -34.20
C ALA A 81 -8.48 -11.57 -35.07
N SER A 82 -7.39 -11.07 -34.48
CA SER A 82 -6.08 -10.93 -35.14
C SER A 82 -4.95 -10.39 -34.25
N LEU A 83 -4.94 -10.68 -32.95
CA LEU A 83 -3.75 -10.43 -32.12
C LEU A 83 -3.30 -11.73 -31.46
N PRO A 84 -2.18 -12.33 -31.93
CA PRO A 84 -1.53 -13.42 -31.22
C PRO A 84 -1.13 -12.95 -29.82
N ILE A 85 -1.42 -13.76 -28.80
CA ILE A 85 -0.77 -13.63 -27.49
C ILE A 85 0.68 -14.07 -27.73
N GLN A 86 1.59 -13.11 -27.85
CA GLN A 86 2.99 -13.38 -28.19
C GLN A 86 3.77 -13.70 -26.91
N GLU A 87 4.49 -14.82 -26.89
CA GLU A 87 5.40 -15.19 -25.78
C GLU A 87 6.55 -14.18 -25.71
N ASP A 88 6.60 -13.40 -24.62
CA ASP A 88 7.55 -12.31 -24.43
C ASP A 88 8.83 -12.77 -23.69
N GLN A 89 10.01 -12.42 -24.23
CA GLN A 89 11.17 -12.07 -23.41
C GLN A 89 10.91 -10.71 -22.74
N LYS A 90 11.02 -10.69 -21.41
CA LYS A 90 10.35 -9.76 -20.48
C LYS A 90 11.22 -8.57 -20.05
N SER A 91 10.59 -7.41 -19.88
CA SER A 91 11.18 -6.12 -19.47
C SER A 91 11.98 -6.17 -18.16
N LEU A 92 13.09 -5.43 -18.09
CA LEU A 92 13.92 -5.28 -16.89
C LEU A 92 13.23 -4.43 -15.81
N ILE A 93 12.36 -3.48 -16.20
CA ILE A 93 11.56 -2.67 -15.27
C ILE A 93 10.22 -3.34 -14.98
N ALA A 94 9.82 -3.34 -13.70
CA ALA A 94 8.44 -3.68 -13.33
C ALA A 94 7.59 -2.42 -13.49
N PRO A 95 6.37 -2.53 -14.05
CA PRO A 95 5.41 -1.44 -13.96
C PRO A 95 5.34 -0.95 -12.51
N SER A 96 5.49 0.35 -12.30
CA SER A 96 5.39 0.99 -10.97
C SER A 96 3.97 0.94 -10.39
N ASP A 97 3.10 0.09 -10.94
CA ASP A 97 1.70 0.00 -10.60
C ASP A 97 1.58 -0.61 -9.19
N PRO A 98 1.00 0.09 -8.21
CA PRO A 98 0.99 -0.36 -6.81
C PRO A 98 0.10 -1.60 -6.56
N HIS A 99 -0.45 -2.24 -7.60
CA HIS A 99 -1.46 -3.30 -7.47
C HIS A 99 -1.10 -4.54 -8.29
N SER A 100 -0.67 -5.57 -7.56
CA SER A 100 -0.53 -6.93 -8.05
C SER A 100 -1.88 -7.50 -8.52
N PRO A 101 -1.92 -8.30 -9.62
CA PRO A 101 -3.08 -9.13 -9.94
C PRO A 101 -3.48 -10.03 -8.75
N ALA A 102 -4.73 -10.51 -8.75
CA ALA A 102 -5.22 -11.40 -7.70
C ALA A 102 -4.31 -12.64 -7.56
N TRP A 103 -4.09 -13.09 -6.32
CA TRP A 103 -3.17 -14.17 -6.01
C TRP A 103 -3.55 -15.47 -6.76
N GLY A 104 -2.60 -16.08 -7.47
CA GLY A 104 -2.85 -17.26 -8.30
C GLY A 104 -3.71 -17.04 -9.55
N ALA A 105 -4.06 -15.80 -9.90
CA ALA A 105 -4.84 -15.46 -11.09
C ALA A 105 -4.00 -14.94 -12.29
N GLY A 106 -2.68 -14.85 -12.13
CA GLY A 106 -1.77 -14.47 -13.21
C GLY A 106 -1.86 -15.45 -14.37
N LYS A 107 -2.32 -14.99 -15.53
CA LYS A 107 -2.46 -15.82 -16.75
C LYS A 107 -1.16 -15.93 -17.55
N MET A 108 -0.12 -15.18 -17.17
CA MET A 108 1.14 -15.05 -17.91
C MET A 108 2.21 -16.08 -17.52
N PHE A 109 2.09 -16.74 -16.38
CA PHE A 109 3.04 -17.75 -15.93
C PHE A 109 2.35 -19.10 -15.77
N ASN A 110 3.04 -20.16 -16.17
CA ASN A 110 2.61 -21.53 -15.94
C ASN A 110 2.87 -21.86 -14.47
N GLN A 111 1.93 -21.52 -13.60
CA GLN A 111 2.08 -21.62 -12.16
C GLN A 111 1.02 -22.50 -11.50
N PRO A 112 1.33 -23.05 -10.32
CA PRO A 112 0.36 -23.77 -9.53
C PRO A 112 -0.86 -22.92 -9.15
N ARG A 113 -2.06 -23.50 -9.22
CA ARG A 113 -3.30 -22.87 -8.73
C ARG A 113 -3.50 -23.11 -7.24
N SER A 114 -4.04 -22.10 -6.56
CA SER A 114 -4.30 -22.14 -5.12
C SER A 114 -5.32 -23.23 -4.75
N ARG A 115 -5.11 -23.88 -3.61
CA ARG A 115 -6.02 -24.88 -3.00
C ARG A 115 -7.02 -24.25 -2.04
N ALA A 116 -6.98 -22.92 -1.86
CA ALA A 116 -7.89 -22.22 -0.96
C ALA A 116 -9.35 -22.37 -1.46
N SER A 117 -10.22 -22.91 -0.61
CA SER A 117 -11.66 -22.88 -0.85
C SER A 117 -12.15 -21.44 -0.75
N SER A 118 -13.04 -21.01 -1.66
CA SER A 118 -13.63 -19.68 -1.61
C SER A 118 -14.20 -19.39 -0.21
N PRO A 119 -13.87 -18.22 0.37
CA PRO A 119 -14.26 -17.83 1.72
C PRO A 119 -15.77 -17.61 1.84
N PRO A 120 -16.31 -17.57 3.06
CA PRO A 120 -17.71 -17.28 3.26
C PRO A 120 -18.09 -15.85 2.81
N PRO A 121 -19.35 -15.62 2.40
CA PRO A 121 -19.83 -14.34 1.89
C PRO A 121 -19.63 -13.23 2.92
N ALA A 122 -19.37 -12.02 2.43
CA ALA A 122 -19.12 -10.81 3.23
C ALA A 122 -20.30 -10.38 4.13
N ASP A 123 -21.44 -11.05 4.06
CA ASP A 123 -22.68 -10.72 4.77
C ASP A 123 -22.93 -11.74 5.88
N ILE A 124 -23.02 -11.28 7.14
CA ILE A 124 -23.24 -12.15 8.33
C ILE A 124 -24.51 -12.97 8.18
N LEU A 125 -25.58 -12.41 7.60
CA LEU A 125 -26.85 -13.11 7.43
C LEU A 125 -26.71 -14.29 6.45
N LYS A 126 -25.82 -14.16 5.47
CA LYS A 126 -25.47 -15.25 4.54
C LYS A 126 -24.46 -16.21 5.15
N HIS A 127 -23.56 -15.75 6.02
CA HIS A 127 -22.61 -16.58 6.77
C HIS A 127 -23.32 -17.54 7.73
N ASN A 128 -24.29 -17.06 8.52
CA ASN A 128 -25.06 -17.90 9.44
C ASN A 128 -25.89 -18.94 8.69
N LYS A 129 -26.56 -18.54 7.60
CA LYS A 129 -27.27 -19.48 6.71
C LYS A 129 -26.34 -20.50 6.06
N MET A 130 -25.10 -20.14 5.73
CA MET A 130 -24.14 -21.11 5.21
C MET A 130 -23.56 -22.01 6.28
N LYS A 131 -23.37 -21.55 7.52
CA LYS A 131 -22.98 -22.41 8.64
C LYS A 131 -24.07 -23.43 8.94
N GLU A 132 -25.33 -22.98 9.06
CA GLU A 132 -26.49 -23.89 9.19
C GLU A 132 -26.57 -24.86 8.01
N LYS A 133 -26.40 -24.37 6.76
CA LYS A 133 -26.40 -25.22 5.58
C LYS A 133 -25.21 -26.18 5.56
N ALA A 134 -24.03 -25.79 6.05
CA ALA A 134 -22.84 -26.65 6.13
C ALA A 134 -22.95 -27.68 7.25
N GLU A 135 -23.58 -27.35 8.37
CA GLU A 135 -23.93 -28.28 9.45
C GLU A 135 -25.03 -29.25 9.00
N LEU A 136 -26.06 -28.78 8.30
CA LEU A 136 -27.10 -29.60 7.68
C LEU A 136 -26.51 -30.53 6.61
N LEU A 137 -25.65 -30.05 5.72
CA LEU A 137 -24.96 -30.87 4.72
C LEU A 137 -23.98 -31.84 5.35
N GLY A 138 -23.26 -31.43 6.40
CA GLY A 138 -22.36 -32.29 7.18
C GLY A 138 -23.10 -33.40 7.92
N SER A 139 -24.26 -33.09 8.51
CA SER A 139 -25.14 -34.07 9.16
C SER A 139 -25.81 -35.02 8.15
N ALA A 140 -25.97 -34.58 6.89
CA ALA A 140 -26.42 -35.41 5.76
C ALA A 140 -25.28 -36.16 5.04
N GLY A 141 -24.04 -36.09 5.53
CA GLY A 141 -22.88 -36.75 4.92
C GLY A 141 -22.37 -36.15 3.60
N ILE A 142 -22.89 -34.99 3.19
CA ILE A 142 -22.52 -34.30 1.94
C ILE A 142 -21.40 -33.29 2.24
N ARG A 143 -20.17 -33.61 1.85
CA ARG A 143 -19.04 -32.67 1.92
C ARG A 143 -19.14 -31.64 0.78
N GLN A 144 -18.90 -30.36 1.07
CA GLN A 144 -18.71 -29.35 0.01
C GLN A 144 -17.57 -29.80 -0.93
N PRO A 145 -17.71 -29.61 -2.26
CA PRO A 145 -16.65 -29.93 -3.20
C PRO A 145 -15.46 -29.01 -2.94
N GLN A 146 -14.43 -29.54 -2.28
CA GLN A 146 -13.11 -28.93 -2.36
C GLN A 146 -12.66 -29.02 -3.82
N PHE A 147 -12.20 -27.92 -4.41
CA PHE A 147 -11.46 -27.96 -5.67
C PHE A 147 -10.19 -28.80 -5.42
N LYS A 148 -10.28 -30.11 -5.66
CA LYS A 148 -9.11 -30.99 -5.65
C LYS A 148 -8.41 -30.79 -6.98
N ARG A 149 -7.20 -30.22 -6.93
CA ARG A 149 -6.18 -30.49 -7.96
C ARG A 149 -6.04 -32.00 -8.08
N SER A 150 -5.99 -32.54 -9.29
CA SER A 150 -5.68 -33.96 -9.48
C SER A 150 -4.24 -34.22 -9.05
N ASP A 151 -3.95 -35.40 -8.47
CA ASP A 151 -2.57 -35.80 -8.15
C ASP A 151 -1.65 -35.74 -9.38
N SER A 152 -2.22 -35.87 -10.59
CA SER A 152 -1.51 -35.67 -11.85
C SER A 152 -1.06 -34.22 -12.05
N HIS A 153 -1.85 -33.23 -11.63
CA HIS A 153 -1.50 -31.82 -11.75
C HIS A 153 -0.30 -31.49 -10.88
N ASP A 154 -0.22 -31.96 -9.64
CA ASP A 154 0.90 -31.64 -8.74
C ASP A 154 2.18 -32.40 -9.10
N ARG A 155 2.07 -33.65 -9.57
CA ARG A 155 3.22 -34.41 -10.11
C ARG A 155 3.89 -33.74 -11.31
N VAL A 156 3.11 -33.07 -12.15
CA VAL A 156 3.65 -32.35 -13.31
C VAL A 156 4.56 -31.21 -12.86
N PHE A 157 4.16 -30.41 -11.85
CA PHE A 157 5.00 -29.32 -11.33
C PHE A 157 6.19 -29.83 -10.50
N ALA A 158 6.09 -31.01 -9.88
CA ALA A 158 7.19 -31.59 -9.10
C ALA A 158 8.41 -31.99 -9.95
N HIS A 159 8.22 -32.24 -11.25
CA HIS A 159 9.27 -32.67 -12.17
C HIS A 159 9.47 -31.73 -13.37
N ALA A 160 8.68 -30.65 -13.45
CA ALA A 160 8.83 -29.67 -14.51
C ALA A 160 10.11 -28.84 -14.33
N GLU A 161 10.80 -28.59 -15.45
CA GLU A 161 11.85 -27.58 -15.48
C GLU A 161 11.25 -26.21 -15.15
N TRP A 162 12.05 -25.34 -14.53
CA TRP A 162 11.60 -24.03 -14.10
C TRP A 162 12.66 -22.97 -14.32
N GLU A 163 12.19 -21.74 -14.51
CA GLU A 163 13.03 -20.55 -14.69
C GLU A 163 12.61 -19.46 -13.70
N VAL A 164 13.58 -18.65 -13.26
CA VAL A 164 13.30 -17.47 -12.44
C VAL A 164 12.96 -16.32 -13.36
N GLU A 165 11.79 -15.73 -13.17
CA GLU A 165 11.32 -14.61 -13.98
C GLU A 165 10.90 -13.43 -13.11
N PRO A 166 10.98 -12.18 -13.61
CA PRO A 166 10.46 -11.03 -12.90
C PRO A 166 8.97 -11.21 -12.57
N ALA A 167 8.59 -11.03 -11.31
CA ALA A 167 7.21 -11.15 -10.89
C ALA A 167 6.38 -9.98 -11.42
N GLU A 168 5.14 -10.26 -11.85
CA GLU A 168 4.12 -9.23 -12.10
C GLU A 168 3.56 -8.63 -10.82
N GLN A 169 3.53 -9.44 -9.76
CA GLN A 169 3.06 -9.04 -8.45
C GLN A 169 4.21 -8.42 -7.67
N GLY A 170 3.95 -7.32 -6.97
CA GLY A 170 4.90 -6.66 -6.09
C GLY A 170 5.01 -5.17 -6.34
N ASN A 171 5.88 -4.53 -5.55
CA ASN A 171 6.11 -3.09 -5.67
C ASN A 171 7.21 -2.84 -6.71
N GLY A 172 6.80 -2.48 -7.94
CA GLY A 172 7.72 -2.19 -9.03
C GLY A 172 8.65 -1.02 -8.72
N GLY A 173 8.16 0.02 -8.06
CA GLY A 173 8.98 1.16 -7.63
C GLY A 173 10.10 0.74 -6.67
N LEU A 174 9.79 -0.08 -5.67
CA LEU A 174 10.77 -0.64 -4.74
C LEU A 174 11.81 -1.51 -5.47
N ARG A 175 11.36 -2.38 -6.38
CA ARG A 175 12.27 -3.22 -7.17
C ARG A 175 13.25 -2.37 -7.97
N ASN A 176 12.75 -1.34 -8.64
CA ASN A 176 13.55 -0.42 -9.43
C ASN A 176 14.54 0.37 -8.55
N ALA A 177 14.12 0.83 -7.37
CA ALA A 177 14.99 1.52 -6.42
C ALA A 177 16.15 0.63 -5.93
N VAL A 178 15.85 -0.61 -5.55
CA VAL A 178 16.88 -1.59 -5.13
C VAL A 178 17.82 -1.92 -6.29
N GLN A 179 17.30 -2.06 -7.52
CA GLN A 179 18.14 -2.29 -8.71
C GLN A 179 19.03 -1.08 -9.03
N ALA A 180 18.51 0.13 -8.91
CA ALA A 180 19.27 1.36 -9.12
C ALA A 180 20.43 1.47 -8.11
N ALA A 181 20.17 1.20 -6.82
CA ALA A 181 21.20 1.20 -5.78
C ALA A 181 22.28 0.12 -5.97
N VAL A 182 21.90 -1.05 -6.48
CA VAL A 182 22.87 -2.11 -6.83
C VAL A 182 23.72 -1.69 -8.03
N ARG A 183 23.09 -1.08 -9.05
CA ARG A 183 23.78 -0.63 -10.26
C ARG A 183 24.77 0.50 -9.97
N SER A 184 24.49 1.37 -9.01
CA SER A 184 25.42 2.43 -8.59
C SER A 184 26.49 1.98 -7.59
N GLY A 185 26.42 0.73 -7.11
CA GLY A 185 27.39 0.18 -6.16
C GLY A 185 27.13 0.54 -4.69
N ASN A 186 26.01 1.21 -4.37
CA ASN A 186 25.65 1.55 -2.99
C ASN A 186 25.04 0.38 -2.20
N LEU A 187 24.68 -0.71 -2.89
CA LEU A 187 24.16 -1.92 -2.27
C LEU A 187 24.86 -3.18 -2.80
N GLU A 188 25.78 -3.70 -2.00
CA GLU A 188 26.53 -4.92 -2.33
C GLU A 188 25.77 -6.20 -1.94
N GLU A 189 25.42 -6.33 -0.66
CA GLU A 189 24.76 -7.52 -0.11
C GLU A 189 23.29 -7.25 0.23
N LYS A 190 22.37 -7.96 -0.44
CA LYS A 190 20.94 -7.88 -0.18
C LYS A 190 20.28 -9.25 -0.10
N ILE A 191 19.27 -9.36 0.76
CA ILE A 191 18.39 -10.52 0.86
C ILE A 191 16.96 -10.04 0.72
N TRP A 192 16.22 -10.61 -0.23
CA TRP A 192 14.78 -10.38 -0.32
C TRP A 192 14.02 -11.38 0.55
N VAL A 193 13.07 -10.89 1.34
CA VAL A 193 12.17 -11.72 2.14
C VAL A 193 10.74 -11.41 1.70
N GLY A 194 10.07 -12.43 1.15
CA GLY A 194 8.74 -12.27 0.57
C GLY A 194 8.16 -13.60 0.10
N THR A 195 6.93 -13.53 -0.41
CA THR A 195 6.25 -14.65 -1.04
C THR A 195 6.53 -14.70 -2.54
N LEU A 196 6.54 -15.88 -3.16
CA LEU A 196 6.79 -16.04 -4.60
C LEU A 196 5.63 -15.56 -5.48
N GLY A 197 4.52 -15.07 -4.92
CA GLY A 197 3.32 -14.69 -5.69
C GLY A 197 2.52 -15.88 -6.24
N MET A 198 2.98 -17.11 -6.00
CA MET A 198 2.30 -18.35 -6.32
C MET A 198 2.03 -19.18 -5.05
N PRO A 199 1.07 -20.12 -5.08
CA PRO A 199 0.87 -21.08 -4.00
C PRO A 199 2.15 -21.87 -3.73
N THR A 200 2.60 -21.84 -2.48
CA THR A 200 3.81 -22.52 -2.03
C THR A 200 3.57 -23.18 -0.69
N ASP A 201 4.04 -24.41 -0.52
CA ASP A 201 3.93 -25.14 0.74
C ASP A 201 4.77 -24.54 1.89
N ALA A 202 5.68 -23.60 1.56
CA ALA A 202 6.55 -22.92 2.52
C ALA A 202 5.82 -21.86 3.36
N LEU A 203 4.71 -21.34 2.86
CA LEU A 203 3.81 -20.48 3.62
C LEU A 203 2.72 -21.37 4.21
N LEU A 204 2.24 -21.01 5.40
CA LEU A 204 1.10 -21.68 6.01
C LEU A 204 -0.04 -21.76 4.98
N LYS A 205 -0.77 -22.90 5.02
CA LYS A 205 -1.89 -23.29 4.12
C LYS A 205 -2.42 -22.15 3.25
N ASP A 206 -2.62 -22.37 1.96
CA ASP A 206 -3.12 -21.37 1.01
C ASP A 206 -4.30 -20.49 1.51
N SER A 207 -5.17 -21.05 2.36
CA SER A 207 -6.24 -20.32 3.05
C SER A 207 -5.78 -19.15 3.92
N ASP A 208 -4.62 -19.27 4.55
CA ASP A 208 -4.06 -18.27 5.47
C ASP A 208 -3.51 -17.07 4.70
N PHE A 209 -2.87 -17.30 3.56
CA PHE A 209 -2.41 -16.21 2.69
C PHE A 209 -3.60 -15.48 2.05
N ASP A 210 -4.60 -16.20 1.57
CA ASP A 210 -5.82 -15.59 1.03
C ASP A 210 -6.58 -14.78 2.10
N GLY A 211 -6.65 -15.30 3.34
CA GLY A 211 -7.18 -14.60 4.51
C GLY A 211 -6.40 -13.33 4.86
N HIS A 212 -5.07 -13.36 4.80
CA HIS A 212 -4.22 -12.17 5.01
C HIS A 212 -4.39 -11.14 3.87
N TYR A 213 -4.17 -11.55 2.62
CA TYR A 213 -4.01 -10.63 1.50
C TYR A 213 -5.35 -10.16 0.94
N THR A 214 -6.20 -11.10 0.52
CA THR A 214 -7.47 -10.77 -0.13
C THR A 214 -8.46 -10.16 0.86
N HIS A 215 -8.52 -10.68 2.09
CA HIS A 215 -9.54 -10.26 3.06
C HIS A 215 -9.09 -9.11 3.93
N TYR A 216 -8.01 -9.29 4.69
CA TYR A 216 -7.61 -8.25 5.63
C TYR A 216 -6.95 -7.07 4.90
N CYS A 217 -5.95 -7.33 4.07
CA CYS A 217 -5.21 -6.28 3.39
C CYS A 217 -6.07 -5.55 2.33
N LYS A 218 -6.68 -6.26 1.38
CA LYS A 218 -7.40 -5.61 0.26
C LYS A 218 -8.83 -5.17 0.59
N GLN A 219 -9.50 -5.79 1.56
CA GLN A 219 -10.89 -5.42 1.86
C GLN A 219 -11.08 -4.61 3.14
N ILE A 220 -10.07 -4.52 4.01
CA ILE A 220 -10.14 -3.73 5.25
C ILE A 220 -9.09 -2.60 5.22
N LEU A 221 -7.79 -2.94 5.18
CA LEU A 221 -6.74 -1.92 5.24
C LEU A 221 -6.75 -1.00 4.01
N TRP A 222 -6.83 -1.57 2.81
CA TRP A 222 -6.76 -0.82 1.57
C TRP A 222 -7.85 0.26 1.46
N PRO A 223 -9.16 -0.04 1.64
CA PRO A 223 -10.20 0.99 1.60
C PRO A 223 -10.01 2.06 2.67
N VAL A 224 -9.71 1.66 3.91
CA VAL A 224 -9.53 2.60 5.04
C VAL A 224 -8.36 3.56 4.79
N PHE A 225 -7.23 3.06 4.29
CA PHE A 225 -6.05 3.87 4.01
C PHE A 225 -6.30 4.84 2.83
N HIS A 226 -7.24 4.52 1.95
CA HIS A 226 -7.65 5.35 0.81
C HIS A 226 -8.95 6.14 1.07
N TYR A 227 -9.39 6.28 2.33
CA TYR A 227 -10.60 7.03 2.70
C TYR A 227 -11.90 6.49 2.07
N GLN A 228 -11.89 5.25 1.62
CA GLN A 228 -13.06 4.52 1.15
C GLN A 228 -13.66 3.77 2.32
N ILE A 229 -14.51 4.43 3.10
CA ILE A 229 -15.26 3.77 4.17
C ILE A 229 -16.46 3.08 3.50
N PRO A 230 -16.57 1.74 3.55
CA PRO A 230 -17.72 1.05 2.97
C PRO A 230 -19.01 1.50 3.64
N ASP A 231 -20.05 1.81 2.86
CA ASP A 231 -21.38 2.23 3.37
C ASP A 231 -21.98 1.21 4.35
N ASN A 232 -21.67 -0.07 4.14
CA ASN A 232 -21.88 -1.14 5.12
C ASN A 232 -20.53 -1.57 5.69
N PRO A 233 -20.12 -1.09 6.88
CA PRO A 233 -18.92 -1.58 7.51
C PRO A 233 -19.04 -3.10 7.65
N LYS A 234 -18.09 -3.84 7.06
CA LYS A 234 -18.02 -5.28 7.29
C LYS A 234 -18.00 -5.49 8.79
N SER A 235 -18.78 -6.46 9.25
CA SER A 235 -18.98 -6.61 10.69
C SER A 235 -17.66 -6.85 11.40
N LYS A 236 -17.58 -6.45 12.67
CA LYS A 236 -16.45 -6.76 13.54
C LYS A 236 -16.09 -8.27 13.50
N ALA A 237 -17.08 -9.15 13.34
CA ALA A 237 -16.85 -10.59 13.21
C ALA A 237 -16.07 -10.99 11.93
N TYR A 238 -16.22 -10.26 10.83
CA TYR A 238 -15.42 -10.46 9.61
C TYR A 238 -13.99 -9.97 9.78
N GLU A 239 -13.80 -8.83 10.44
CA GLU A 239 -12.48 -8.31 10.79
C GLU A 239 -11.74 -9.26 11.76
N ASP A 240 -12.40 -9.68 12.85
CA ASP A 240 -11.84 -10.60 13.85
C ASP A 240 -11.43 -11.95 13.22
N HIS A 241 -12.21 -12.45 12.25
CA HIS A 241 -11.86 -13.69 11.56
C HIS A 241 -10.62 -13.53 10.64
N SER A 242 -10.55 -12.42 9.89
CA SER A 242 -9.46 -12.18 8.93
C SER A 242 -8.15 -11.72 9.59
N TRP A 243 -8.25 -11.04 10.74
CA TRP A 243 -7.12 -10.57 11.54
C TRP A 243 -6.18 -11.71 11.98
N ILE A 244 -6.73 -12.86 12.36
CA ILE A 244 -5.93 -14.02 12.80
C ILE A 244 -4.93 -14.43 11.71
N TYR A 245 -5.38 -14.46 10.45
CA TYR A 245 -4.51 -14.77 9.31
C TYR A 245 -3.49 -13.67 9.07
N TYR A 246 -3.89 -12.41 9.26
CA TYR A 246 -2.99 -11.27 9.13
C TYR A 246 -1.80 -11.37 10.11
N VAL A 247 -2.08 -11.62 11.39
CA VAL A 247 -1.07 -11.82 12.43
C VAL A 247 -0.20 -13.03 12.11
N LYS A 248 -0.80 -14.15 11.69
CA LYS A 248 -0.09 -15.40 11.42
C LYS A 248 0.94 -15.27 10.30
N VAL A 249 0.57 -14.59 9.21
CA VAL A 249 1.50 -14.33 8.10
C VAL A 249 2.60 -13.36 8.53
N ASN A 250 2.27 -12.27 9.24
CA ASN A 250 3.28 -11.34 9.78
C ASN A 250 4.27 -12.06 10.71
N GLN A 251 3.79 -12.97 11.56
CA GLN A 251 4.65 -13.76 12.45
C GLN A 251 5.58 -14.69 11.67
N ALA A 252 5.10 -15.35 10.61
CA ALA A 252 5.92 -16.21 9.77
C ALA A 252 7.06 -15.42 9.08
N PHE A 253 6.77 -14.19 8.63
CA PHE A 253 7.79 -13.28 8.11
C PHE A 253 8.83 -12.92 9.17
N ALA A 254 8.38 -12.48 10.36
CA ALA A 254 9.27 -12.13 11.46
C ALA A 254 10.16 -13.31 11.89
N ASP A 255 9.60 -14.52 12.00
CA ASP A 255 10.34 -15.73 12.37
C ASP A 255 11.42 -16.08 11.35
N LYS A 256 11.13 -15.93 10.06
CA LYS A 256 12.09 -16.20 9.00
C LYS A 256 13.22 -15.17 8.99
N ILE A 257 12.93 -13.89 9.22
CA ILE A 257 13.94 -12.83 9.31
C ILE A 257 14.85 -13.08 10.52
N VAL A 258 14.27 -13.32 11.70
CA VAL A 258 15.02 -13.54 12.94
C VAL A 258 15.96 -14.76 12.84
N LYS A 259 15.56 -15.79 12.09
CA LYS A 259 16.39 -16.99 11.88
C LYS A 259 17.66 -16.72 11.07
N GLU A 260 17.60 -15.82 10.08
CA GLU A 260 18.70 -15.56 9.14
C GLU A 260 19.50 -14.30 9.48
N TRP A 261 18.95 -13.42 10.32
CA TRP A 261 19.57 -12.14 10.68
C TRP A 261 20.86 -12.32 11.49
N LYS A 262 21.87 -11.51 11.16
CA LYS A 262 23.13 -11.41 11.91
C LYS A 262 23.31 -9.99 12.44
N ARG A 263 24.07 -9.86 13.53
CA ARG A 263 24.37 -8.55 14.11
C ARG A 263 25.04 -7.64 13.09
N GLY A 264 24.50 -6.44 12.94
CA GLY A 264 24.95 -5.46 11.95
C GLY A 264 24.13 -5.45 10.66
N ASP A 265 23.27 -6.45 10.41
CA ASP A 265 22.39 -6.44 9.25
C ASP A 265 21.22 -5.45 9.44
N VAL A 266 20.77 -4.89 8.32
CA VAL A 266 19.68 -3.91 8.25
C VAL A 266 18.40 -4.63 7.82
N ILE A 267 17.30 -4.40 8.51
CA ILE A 267 15.98 -4.91 8.15
C ILE A 267 15.11 -3.77 7.66
N TRP A 268 14.71 -3.81 6.39
CA TRP A 268 13.87 -2.78 5.79
C TRP A 268 12.53 -3.37 5.35
N ILE A 269 11.46 -3.00 6.05
CA ILE A 269 10.12 -3.53 5.89
C ILE A 269 9.26 -2.55 5.10
N HIS A 270 8.49 -3.08 4.14
CA HIS A 270 7.70 -2.28 3.24
C HIS A 270 6.21 -2.60 3.29
N ASP A 271 5.44 -1.52 3.32
CA ASP A 271 4.02 -1.44 3.02
C ASP A 271 3.04 -2.01 4.08
N TYR A 272 1.75 -1.70 3.88
CA TYR A 272 0.67 -1.98 4.83
C TYR A 272 0.38 -3.47 5.09
N HIS A 273 0.98 -4.38 4.32
CA HIS A 273 0.83 -5.82 4.47
C HIS A 273 1.57 -6.38 5.69
N LEU A 274 2.59 -5.65 6.14
CA LEU A 274 3.59 -6.11 7.11
C LEU A 274 3.71 -5.18 8.32
N LEU A 275 2.61 -4.49 8.69
CA LEU A 275 2.62 -3.47 9.75
C LEU A 275 3.04 -4.02 11.12
N LEU A 276 2.88 -5.33 11.38
CA LEU A 276 3.21 -5.94 12.69
C LEU A 276 4.64 -6.46 12.77
N VAL A 277 5.29 -6.66 11.62
CA VAL A 277 6.62 -7.26 11.53
C VAL A 277 7.67 -6.47 12.33
N PRO A 278 7.72 -5.12 12.32
CA PRO A 278 8.76 -4.38 13.06
C PRO A 278 8.73 -4.70 14.56
N SER A 279 7.56 -4.66 15.20
CA SER A 279 7.39 -4.99 16.62
C SER A 279 7.67 -6.47 16.92
N MET A 280 7.22 -7.38 16.06
CA MET A 280 7.47 -8.81 16.22
C MET A 280 8.97 -9.16 16.18
N ILE A 281 9.73 -8.51 15.28
CA ILE A 281 11.19 -8.67 15.22
C ILE A 281 11.83 -8.05 16.44
N ARG A 282 11.47 -6.82 16.80
CA ARG A 282 12.06 -6.09 17.93
C ARG A 282 11.95 -6.87 19.24
N LYS A 283 10.83 -7.57 19.47
CA LYS A 283 10.63 -8.43 20.65
C LYS A 283 11.67 -9.55 20.76
N LYS A 284 12.16 -10.07 19.63
CA LYS A 284 13.18 -11.13 19.58
C LYS A 284 14.60 -10.59 19.43
N LEU A 285 14.75 -9.45 18.76
CA LEU A 285 16.02 -8.78 18.45
C LEU A 285 15.95 -7.30 18.89
N PRO A 286 16.19 -7.00 20.18
CA PRO A 286 16.10 -5.64 20.71
C PRO A 286 17.05 -4.65 20.03
N ASP A 287 18.23 -5.11 19.60
CA ASP A 287 19.29 -4.25 19.01
C ASP A 287 19.25 -4.19 17.48
N ALA A 288 18.21 -4.74 16.83
CA ALA A 288 18.15 -4.79 15.37
C ALA A 288 17.99 -3.40 14.73
N LYS A 289 18.65 -3.15 13.60
CA LYS A 289 18.43 -1.94 12.80
C LYS A 289 17.23 -2.17 11.88
N ILE A 290 16.10 -1.55 12.18
CA ILE A 290 14.80 -1.77 11.52
C ILE A 290 14.28 -0.46 10.94
N GLY A 291 14.14 -0.40 9.62
CA GLY A 291 13.40 0.64 8.92
C GLY A 291 12.03 0.13 8.46
N PHE A 292 11.02 0.99 8.51
CA PHE A 292 9.70 0.72 7.92
C PHE A 292 9.34 1.84 6.93
N PHE A 293 8.82 1.49 5.75
CA PHE A 293 8.35 2.48 4.78
C PHE A 293 6.95 2.14 4.27
N LEU A 294 6.02 3.09 4.40
CA LEU A 294 4.65 2.95 3.92
C LEU A 294 4.49 3.57 2.53
N HIS A 295 4.19 2.72 1.53
CA HIS A 295 4.05 3.17 0.15
C HIS A 295 2.68 3.76 -0.17
N VAL A 296 1.64 3.28 0.54
CA VAL A 296 0.27 3.76 0.44
C VAL A 296 0.02 5.02 1.29
N ALA A 297 -1.16 5.62 1.14
CA ALA A 297 -1.59 6.72 1.99
C ALA A 297 -1.75 6.30 3.46
N PHE A 298 -1.49 7.24 4.38
CA PHE A 298 -1.83 7.08 5.79
C PHE A 298 -3.05 7.95 6.14
N PRO A 299 -4.16 7.37 6.62
CA PRO A 299 -5.40 8.10 6.82
C PRO A 299 -5.34 8.96 8.09
N SER A 300 -6.27 9.90 8.23
CA SER A 300 -6.36 10.74 9.43
C SER A 300 -6.75 9.89 10.64
N SER A 301 -6.49 10.40 11.85
CA SER A 301 -6.87 9.71 13.09
C SER A 301 -8.38 9.43 13.22
N GLU A 302 -9.23 10.13 12.46
CA GLU A 302 -10.68 9.91 12.47
C GLU A 302 -11.04 8.65 11.72
N VAL A 303 -10.46 8.47 10.53
CA VAL A 303 -10.66 7.30 9.69
C VAL A 303 -9.91 6.09 10.26
N PHE A 304 -8.69 6.28 10.78
CA PHE A 304 -7.92 5.20 11.39
C PHE A 304 -8.61 4.61 12.63
N ARG A 305 -9.43 5.40 13.35
CA ARG A 305 -10.23 4.93 14.49
C ARG A 305 -11.30 3.90 14.11
N CYS A 306 -11.68 3.82 12.83
CA CYS A 306 -12.63 2.81 12.34
C CYS A 306 -12.08 1.38 12.41
N LEU A 307 -10.76 1.20 12.46
CA LEU A 307 -10.13 -0.12 12.62
C LEU A 307 -10.31 -0.61 14.06
N ALA A 308 -10.74 -1.86 14.23
CA ALA A 308 -10.92 -2.44 15.57
C ALA A 308 -9.57 -2.67 16.26
N VAL A 309 -8.59 -3.17 15.51
CA VAL A 309 -7.22 -3.51 15.95
C VAL A 309 -6.21 -2.37 15.73
N ARG A 310 -6.70 -1.13 15.79
CA ARG A 310 -5.91 0.09 15.55
C ARG A 310 -4.69 0.23 16.46
N LYS A 311 -4.76 -0.24 17.71
CA LYS A 311 -3.64 -0.12 18.65
C LYS A 311 -2.49 -1.04 18.24
N GLU A 312 -2.83 -2.29 17.97
CA GLU A 312 -1.91 -3.34 17.56
C GLU A 312 -1.18 -3.00 16.26
N LEU A 313 -1.89 -2.38 15.30
CA LEU A 313 -1.29 -1.90 14.05
C LEU A 313 -0.25 -0.79 14.29
N LEU A 314 -0.58 0.20 15.12
CA LEU A 314 0.35 1.30 15.44
C LEU A 314 1.56 0.79 16.24
N GLU A 315 1.32 0.01 17.30
CA GLU A 315 2.38 -0.63 18.08
C GLU A 315 3.26 -1.55 17.23
N GLY A 316 2.67 -2.19 16.22
CA GLY A 316 3.38 -2.93 15.18
C GLY A 316 4.43 -2.09 14.47
N MET A 317 4.03 -0.93 13.97
CA MET A 317 4.89 0.02 13.24
C MET A 317 5.97 0.61 14.14
N LEU A 318 5.64 0.92 15.41
CA LEU A 318 6.55 1.52 16.39
C LEU A 318 7.71 0.60 16.81
N GLY A 319 7.77 -0.65 16.33
CA GLY A 319 8.96 -1.50 16.51
C GLY A 319 10.19 -1.06 15.68
N ALA A 320 9.99 -0.21 14.66
CA ALA A 320 11.04 0.32 13.80
C ALA A 320 11.85 1.42 14.49
N ASN A 321 13.10 1.62 14.05
CA ASN A 321 13.92 2.76 14.43
C ASN A 321 13.53 4.01 13.61
N LEU A 322 13.22 3.82 12.32
CA LEU A 322 12.84 4.85 11.37
C LEU A 322 11.58 4.44 10.61
N ILE A 323 10.60 5.34 10.53
CA ILE A 323 9.36 5.16 9.76
C ILE A 323 9.31 6.21 8.65
N GLY A 324 9.15 5.78 7.40
CA GLY A 324 9.05 6.64 6.23
C GLY A 324 7.66 6.66 5.60
N PHE A 325 7.25 7.83 5.13
CA PHE A 325 6.03 8.07 4.35
C PHE A 325 6.32 8.79 3.04
N GLN A 326 5.41 8.71 2.08
CA GLN A 326 5.53 9.38 0.77
C GLN A 326 5.50 10.91 0.87
N ILE A 327 4.60 11.45 1.70
CA ILE A 327 4.36 12.90 1.83
C ILE A 327 4.20 13.30 3.31
N GLN A 328 4.41 14.58 3.60
CA GLN A 328 4.39 15.13 4.96
C GLN A 328 3.03 14.97 5.65
N GLU A 329 1.94 15.06 4.91
CA GLU A 329 0.59 14.91 5.43
C GLU A 329 0.37 13.52 6.04
N TYR A 330 0.92 12.48 5.44
CA TYR A 330 0.83 11.10 5.95
C TYR A 330 1.64 10.93 7.23
N GLY A 331 2.87 11.48 7.26
CA GLY A 331 3.68 11.52 8.48
C GLY A 331 2.98 12.25 9.63
N ARG A 332 2.40 13.42 9.36
CA ARG A 332 1.62 14.19 10.35
C ARG A 332 0.39 13.42 10.85
N HIS A 333 -0.35 12.78 9.94
CA HIS A 333 -1.48 11.94 10.31
C HIS A 333 -1.05 10.78 11.20
N PHE A 334 0.07 10.13 10.90
CA PHE A 334 0.63 9.04 11.72
C PHE A 334 0.98 9.54 13.13
N LEU A 335 1.76 10.60 13.26
CA LEU A 335 2.15 11.21 14.54
C LEU A 335 0.92 11.58 15.39
N GLN A 336 -0.07 12.24 14.78
CA GLN A 336 -1.31 12.62 15.45
C GLN A 336 -2.15 11.40 15.85
N THR A 337 -2.14 10.35 15.05
CA THR A 337 -2.87 9.10 15.31
C THR A 337 -2.23 8.35 16.47
N CYS A 338 -0.91 8.23 16.52
CA CYS A 338 -0.17 7.66 17.65
C CYS A 338 -0.42 8.45 18.94
N SER A 339 -0.30 9.77 18.91
CA SER A 339 -0.56 10.62 20.09
C SER A 339 -1.99 10.46 20.61
N ARG A 340 -3.00 10.42 19.73
CA ARG A 340 -4.41 10.31 20.14
C ARG A 340 -4.83 8.92 20.61
N ILE A 341 -4.31 7.86 19.99
CA ILE A 341 -4.78 6.48 20.23
C ILE A 341 -3.92 5.76 21.27
N LEU A 342 -2.60 5.96 21.22
CA LEU A 342 -1.63 5.33 22.13
C LEU A 342 -1.24 6.24 23.29
N MET A 343 -1.60 7.53 23.26
CA MET A 343 -1.24 8.52 24.30
C MET A 343 0.28 8.68 24.47
N VAL A 344 1.03 8.51 23.38
CA VAL A 344 2.48 8.72 23.32
C VAL A 344 2.80 10.18 22.96
N GLU A 345 3.95 10.67 23.41
CA GLU A 345 4.41 12.01 23.08
C GLU A 345 4.92 12.02 21.63
N ALA A 346 4.20 12.75 20.76
CA ALA A 346 4.58 12.94 19.37
C ALA A 346 5.15 14.34 19.17
N THR A 347 6.36 14.38 18.64
CA THR A 347 7.04 15.61 18.20
C THR A 347 6.89 15.76 16.69
N ASN A 348 7.40 16.84 16.10
CA ASN A 348 7.41 17.02 14.65
C ASN A 348 8.32 16.01 13.93
N ASP A 349 9.37 15.53 14.61
CA ASP A 349 10.41 14.67 14.02
C ASP A 349 10.16 13.17 14.29
N GLY A 350 9.25 12.83 15.19
CA GLY A 350 9.08 11.45 15.63
C GLY A 350 8.28 11.26 16.91
N ILE A 351 8.31 10.05 17.42
CA ILE A 351 7.54 9.61 18.60
C ILE A 351 8.50 9.24 19.72
N GLN A 352 8.31 9.83 20.89
CA GLN A 352 9.03 9.47 22.10
C GLN A 352 8.30 8.33 22.81
N LEU A 353 8.97 7.18 22.93
CA LEU A 353 8.59 6.06 23.78
C LEU A 353 9.42 6.08 25.07
N GLU A 354 9.06 5.24 26.03
CA GLU A 354 9.78 5.11 27.30
C GLU A 354 11.24 4.67 27.10
N ASP A 355 11.49 3.78 26.13
CA ASP A 355 12.78 3.16 25.89
C ASP A 355 13.55 3.76 24.69
N ARG A 356 12.87 4.47 23.78
CA ARG A 356 13.47 4.93 22.52
C ARG A 356 12.74 6.12 21.91
N PHE A 357 13.40 6.81 20.99
CA PHE A 357 12.76 7.80 20.12
C PHE A 357 12.67 7.26 18.70
N ILE A 358 11.50 7.25 18.08
CA ILE A 358 11.27 6.73 16.73
C ILE A 358 11.17 7.88 15.75
N ASP A 359 12.15 8.01 14.86
CA ASP A 359 12.14 9.06 13.83
C ASP A 359 11.08 8.77 12.76
N VAL A 360 10.39 9.82 12.34
CA VAL A 360 9.43 9.80 11.24
C VAL A 360 9.93 10.73 10.14
N ILE A 361 10.06 10.21 8.92
CA ILE A 361 10.52 10.97 7.76
C ILE A 361 9.53 10.91 6.61
N ASN A 362 9.61 11.92 5.75
CA ASN A 362 8.80 12.04 4.56
C ASN A 362 9.73 12.06 3.34
N LEU A 363 9.74 10.97 2.58
CA LEU A 363 10.63 10.80 1.44
C LEU A 363 9.90 10.06 0.33
N ALA A 364 9.45 10.81 -0.67
CA ALA A 364 8.74 10.25 -1.83
C ALA A 364 9.63 9.29 -2.62
N ILE A 365 9.08 8.13 -2.99
CA ILE A 365 9.80 7.18 -3.84
C ILE A 365 10.04 7.76 -5.24
N GLY A 366 11.29 7.76 -5.68
CA GLY A 366 11.68 8.24 -7.00
C GLY A 366 11.52 7.19 -8.11
N ILE A 367 11.68 7.63 -9.36
CA ILE A 367 11.77 6.75 -10.54
C ILE A 367 13.23 6.41 -10.87
N ASP A 368 13.46 5.34 -11.63
CA ASP A 368 14.78 5.00 -12.18
C ASP A 368 14.87 5.50 -13.63
N PRO A 369 15.39 6.74 -13.87
CA PRO A 369 15.47 7.30 -15.21
C PRO A 369 16.42 6.51 -16.12
N VAL A 370 17.51 5.97 -15.57
CA VAL A 370 18.51 5.22 -16.34
C VAL A 370 17.89 3.95 -16.92
N ALA A 371 17.17 3.20 -16.09
CA ALA A 371 16.48 2.01 -16.59
C ALA A 371 15.36 2.41 -17.57
N LEU A 372 14.65 3.53 -17.35
CA LEU A 372 13.58 3.97 -18.26
C LEU A 372 14.12 4.30 -19.65
N ASP A 373 15.24 5.01 -19.73
CA ASP A 373 15.89 5.31 -21.01
C ASP A 373 16.35 4.03 -21.72
N MET A 374 16.96 3.08 -20.99
CA MET A 374 17.34 1.77 -21.55
C MET A 374 16.15 0.99 -22.14
N ASN A 375 15.00 0.98 -21.45
CA ASN A 375 13.81 0.28 -21.95
C ASN A 375 13.11 1.05 -23.08
N ARG A 376 13.28 2.38 -23.16
CA ARG A 376 12.78 3.18 -24.30
C ARG A 376 13.55 2.86 -25.58
N GLU A 377 14.84 2.54 -25.46
CA GLU A 377 15.72 2.16 -26.57
C GLU A 377 15.55 0.70 -27.02
N ASP A 378 14.74 -0.10 -26.32
CA ASP A 378 14.43 -1.48 -26.71
C ASP A 378 13.84 -1.51 -28.14
N PRO A 379 14.34 -2.37 -29.05
CA PRO A 379 13.79 -2.56 -30.39
C PRO A 379 12.26 -2.78 -30.41
N LYS A 380 11.71 -3.47 -29.40
CA LYS A 380 10.25 -3.66 -29.27
C LYS A 380 9.53 -2.34 -29.02
N ALA A 381 10.04 -1.51 -28.12
CA ALA A 381 9.44 -0.20 -27.81
C ALA A 381 9.52 0.72 -29.03
N THR A 382 10.67 0.72 -29.71
CA THR A 382 10.89 1.49 -30.95
C THR A 382 9.95 1.06 -32.08
N HIS A 383 9.70 -0.26 -32.24
CA HIS A 383 8.74 -0.77 -33.23
C HIS A 383 7.31 -0.26 -32.97
N TRP A 384 6.85 -0.31 -31.71
CA TRP A 384 5.54 0.21 -31.34
C TRP A 384 5.45 1.72 -31.48
N LEU A 385 6.52 2.46 -31.16
CA LEU A 385 6.59 3.90 -31.34
C LEU A 385 6.36 4.29 -32.80
N ASN A 386 7.08 3.66 -33.74
CA ASN A 386 6.94 3.92 -35.17
C ASN A 386 5.51 3.60 -35.65
N THR A 387 4.95 2.47 -35.21
CA THR A 387 3.58 2.06 -35.54
C THR A 387 2.54 3.08 -35.08
N MET A 388 2.69 3.63 -33.87
CA MET A 388 1.79 4.64 -33.33
C MET A 388 1.95 6.00 -34.03
N GLN A 389 3.19 6.40 -34.33
CA GLN A 389 3.46 7.65 -35.06
C GLN A 389 2.85 7.64 -36.46
N GLU A 390 2.95 6.51 -37.18
CA GLU A 390 2.31 6.36 -38.49
C GLU A 390 0.78 6.41 -38.39
N ARG A 391 0.21 5.68 -37.42
CA ARG A 391 -1.25 5.58 -37.23
C ARG A 391 -1.90 6.92 -36.90
N TYR A 392 -1.24 7.72 -36.06
CA TYR A 392 -1.79 8.97 -35.54
C TYR A 392 -1.15 10.22 -36.16
N ARG A 393 -0.51 10.07 -37.32
CA ARG A 393 0.16 11.17 -38.02
C ARG A 393 -0.78 12.37 -38.21
N GLY A 394 -0.32 13.54 -37.76
CA GLY A 394 -1.08 14.79 -37.86
C GLY A 394 -2.22 14.95 -36.85
N LYS A 395 -2.35 14.02 -35.89
CA LYS A 395 -3.23 14.16 -34.73
C LYS A 395 -2.42 14.50 -33.48
N LYS A 396 -3.09 15.07 -32.49
CA LYS A 396 -2.59 15.31 -31.14
C LYS A 396 -3.06 14.20 -30.21
N LEU A 397 -2.15 13.60 -29.47
CA LEU A 397 -2.43 12.46 -28.61
C LEU A 397 -2.47 12.87 -27.14
N ILE A 398 -3.62 12.64 -26.51
CA ILE A 398 -3.75 12.68 -25.06
C ILE A 398 -3.74 11.24 -24.58
N VAL A 399 -2.82 10.91 -23.68
CA VAL A 399 -2.69 9.55 -23.13
C VAL A 399 -3.09 9.56 -21.66
N ALA A 400 -3.79 8.52 -21.25
CA ALA A 400 -4.12 8.25 -19.87
C ALA A 400 -4.07 6.74 -19.61
N ARG A 401 -3.45 6.35 -18.50
CA ARG A 401 -3.45 4.98 -18.02
C ARG A 401 -3.81 4.98 -16.55
N ASP A 402 -4.93 4.36 -16.21
CA ASP A 402 -5.44 4.36 -14.86
C ASP A 402 -6.15 3.04 -14.56
N LYS A 403 -6.15 2.66 -13.29
CA LYS A 403 -7.03 1.60 -12.81
C LYS A 403 -8.48 2.11 -12.86
N LEU A 404 -9.41 1.24 -13.25
CA LEU A 404 -10.83 1.57 -13.25
C LEU A 404 -11.38 1.53 -11.82
N ASP A 405 -11.13 2.60 -11.07
CA ASP A 405 -11.63 2.79 -9.72
C ASP A 405 -12.19 4.22 -9.53
N HIS A 406 -12.83 4.46 -8.38
CA HIS A 406 -13.40 5.76 -8.06
C HIS A 406 -12.35 6.84 -7.73
N VAL A 407 -11.12 6.46 -7.39
CA VAL A 407 -10.08 7.38 -6.88
C VAL A 407 -9.29 8.01 -8.02
N ARG A 408 -8.99 7.21 -9.06
CA ARG A 408 -8.17 7.61 -10.22
C ARG A 408 -8.92 8.51 -11.20
N GLY A 409 -10.24 8.65 -11.04
CA GLY A 409 -11.03 9.65 -11.74
C GLY A 409 -11.11 9.45 -13.26
N VAL A 410 -11.24 8.21 -13.73
CA VAL A 410 -11.44 7.93 -15.18
C VAL A 410 -12.73 8.59 -15.69
N ARG A 411 -13.81 8.54 -14.91
CA ARG A 411 -15.09 9.18 -15.24
C ARG A 411 -14.97 10.71 -15.45
N PRO A 412 -14.50 11.52 -14.48
CA PRO A 412 -14.36 12.96 -14.69
C PRO A 412 -13.39 13.30 -15.83
N LYS A 413 -12.37 12.48 -16.07
CA LYS A 413 -11.44 12.65 -17.20
C LYS A 413 -12.16 12.62 -18.55
N LEU A 414 -13.01 11.62 -18.76
CA LEU A 414 -13.80 11.48 -19.99
C LEU A 414 -14.84 12.59 -20.13
N LEU A 415 -15.49 13.00 -19.04
CA LEU A 415 -16.44 14.11 -19.05
C LEU A 415 -15.75 15.45 -19.38
N ALA A 416 -14.55 15.68 -18.86
CA ALA A 416 -13.76 16.86 -19.19
C ALA A 416 -13.34 16.86 -20.67
N TYR A 417 -12.97 15.71 -21.22
CA TYR A 417 -12.67 15.57 -22.64
C TYR A 417 -13.90 15.79 -23.54
N GLU A 418 -15.06 15.28 -23.13
CA GLU A 418 -16.35 15.54 -23.79
C GLU A 418 -16.67 17.05 -23.80
N LEU A 419 -16.49 17.72 -22.66
CA LEU A 419 -16.67 19.16 -22.54
C LEU A 419 -15.67 19.94 -23.42
N PHE A 420 -14.42 19.51 -23.48
CA PHE A 420 -13.39 20.09 -24.34
C PHE A 420 -13.78 20.06 -25.82
N LEU A 421 -14.24 18.90 -26.33
CA LEU A 421 -14.69 18.77 -27.73
C LEU A 421 -15.97 19.56 -28.03
N ASN A 422 -16.83 19.75 -27.03
CA ASN A 422 -18.01 20.60 -27.14
C ASN A 422 -17.63 22.08 -27.23
N LYS A 423 -16.75 22.53 -26.33
CA LYS A 423 -16.35 23.94 -26.22
C LYS A 423 -15.44 24.40 -27.35
N TYR A 424 -14.60 23.52 -27.87
CA TYR A 424 -13.61 23.84 -28.90
C TYR A 424 -13.77 22.95 -30.14
N PRO A 425 -14.72 23.26 -31.05
CA PRO A 425 -14.95 22.50 -32.27
C PRO A 425 -13.73 22.35 -33.18
N GLU A 426 -12.78 23.29 -33.13
CA GLU A 426 -11.56 23.32 -33.94
C GLU A 426 -10.59 22.16 -33.65
N TRP A 427 -10.74 21.49 -32.50
CA TRP A 427 -9.95 20.33 -32.10
C TRP A 427 -10.60 18.98 -32.47
N ARG A 428 -11.85 19.00 -32.95
CA ARG A 428 -12.49 17.83 -33.54
C ARG A 428 -11.69 17.39 -34.77
N ASP A 429 -11.59 16.08 -34.98
CA ASP A 429 -10.70 15.46 -35.97
C ASP A 429 -9.21 15.75 -35.78
N LYS A 430 -8.77 16.46 -34.73
CA LYS A 430 -7.33 16.74 -34.50
C LYS A 430 -6.80 16.08 -33.25
N VAL A 431 -7.62 15.82 -32.24
CA VAL A 431 -7.18 15.26 -30.96
C VAL A 431 -7.74 13.84 -30.77
N VAL A 432 -6.93 12.93 -30.25
CA VAL A 432 -7.37 11.59 -29.86
C VAL A 432 -6.97 11.34 -28.41
N LEU A 433 -7.94 10.92 -27.59
CA LEU A 433 -7.71 10.45 -26.23
C LEU A 433 -7.55 8.92 -26.23
N ILE A 434 -6.38 8.44 -25.79
CA ILE A 434 -6.11 7.01 -25.57
C ILE A 434 -6.17 6.76 -24.07
N GLN A 435 -7.26 6.12 -23.62
CA GLN A 435 -7.45 5.72 -22.23
C GLN A 435 -7.23 4.21 -22.09
N VAL A 436 -6.17 3.84 -21.39
CA VAL A 436 -5.90 2.46 -20.96
C VAL A 436 -6.48 2.28 -19.57
N ALA A 437 -7.46 1.39 -19.43
CA ALA A 437 -8.05 1.01 -18.16
C ALA A 437 -7.63 -0.41 -17.80
N THR A 438 -6.77 -0.55 -16.80
CA THR A 438 -6.32 -1.86 -16.30
C THR A 438 -7.50 -2.58 -15.64
N SER A 439 -7.66 -3.87 -15.93
CA SER A 439 -8.85 -4.63 -15.56
C SER A 439 -9.00 -4.75 -14.03
N THR A 440 -10.22 -4.51 -13.52
CA THR A 440 -10.58 -4.74 -12.12
C THR A 440 -11.88 -5.49 -12.04
N THR A 441 -11.93 -6.53 -11.20
CA THR A 441 -13.14 -7.34 -10.99
C THR A 441 -14.17 -6.70 -10.08
N GLU A 442 -13.88 -5.53 -9.50
CA GLU A 442 -14.59 -5.06 -8.31
C GLU A 442 -15.72 -4.05 -8.59
N ASN A 443 -15.90 -3.54 -9.81
CA ASN A 443 -16.86 -2.45 -10.03
C ASN A 443 -17.55 -2.43 -11.41
N ALA A 444 -18.54 -3.31 -11.59
CA ALA A 444 -19.31 -3.41 -12.83
C ALA A 444 -20.14 -2.14 -13.15
N GLU A 445 -20.61 -1.43 -12.13
CA GLU A 445 -21.41 -0.21 -12.30
C GLU A 445 -20.57 0.95 -12.85
N LEU A 446 -19.36 1.13 -12.31
CA LEU A 446 -18.42 2.12 -12.82
C LEU A 446 -18.01 1.80 -14.26
N ASP A 447 -17.78 0.52 -14.56
CA ASP A 447 -17.43 0.09 -15.92
C ASP A 447 -18.54 0.36 -16.93
N ALA A 448 -19.80 0.10 -16.57
CA ALA A 448 -20.95 0.46 -17.41
C ALA A 448 -21.00 1.97 -17.66
N THR A 449 -20.94 2.76 -16.60
CA THR A 449 -20.99 4.24 -16.69
C THR A 449 -19.86 4.81 -17.56
N VAL A 450 -18.62 4.33 -17.39
CA VAL A 450 -17.47 4.77 -18.19
C VAL A 450 -17.64 4.35 -19.65
N SER A 451 -18.11 3.14 -19.90
CA SER A 451 -18.36 2.64 -21.26
C SER A 451 -19.44 3.44 -21.98
N ASP A 452 -20.49 3.86 -21.27
CA ASP A 452 -21.56 4.69 -21.82
C ASP A 452 -21.03 6.07 -22.23
N ILE A 453 -20.16 6.68 -21.41
CA ILE A 453 -19.53 7.97 -21.73
C ILE A 453 -18.64 7.83 -22.97
N VAL A 454 -17.80 6.81 -23.04
CA VAL A 454 -16.94 6.55 -24.21
C VAL A 454 -17.79 6.36 -25.47
N THR A 455 -18.88 5.59 -25.37
CA THR A 455 -19.79 5.35 -26.48
C THR A 455 -20.46 6.65 -26.92
N ARG A 456 -20.94 7.47 -25.98
CA ARG A 456 -21.56 8.77 -26.28
C ARG A 456 -20.61 9.71 -27.01
N ILE A 457 -19.37 9.84 -26.54
CA ILE A 457 -18.33 10.67 -27.16
C ILE A 457 -18.05 10.19 -28.59
N ASN A 458 -17.79 8.89 -28.76
CA ASN A 458 -17.48 8.33 -30.07
C ASN A 458 -18.68 8.42 -31.02
N SER A 459 -19.91 8.16 -30.57
CA SER A 459 -21.11 8.31 -31.41
C SER A 459 -21.36 9.75 -31.85
N SER A 460 -20.91 10.74 -31.08
CA SER A 460 -21.14 12.16 -31.40
C SER A 460 -20.14 12.71 -32.43
N TRP A 461 -18.89 12.22 -32.44
CA TRP A 461 -17.81 12.82 -33.26
C TRP A 461 -16.95 11.83 -34.04
N ALA A 462 -17.14 10.52 -33.90
CA ALA A 462 -16.40 9.56 -34.71
C ALA A 462 -16.90 9.55 -36.16
N ASN A 463 -15.99 9.27 -37.08
CA ASN A 463 -16.27 9.01 -38.49
C ASN A 463 -15.38 7.84 -38.96
N LEU A 464 -15.46 7.48 -40.25
CA LEU A 464 -14.71 6.33 -40.79
C LEU A 464 -13.19 6.40 -40.55
N ALA A 465 -12.61 7.60 -40.45
CA ALA A 465 -11.18 7.81 -40.32
C ALA A 465 -10.75 8.37 -38.94
N TYR A 466 -11.71 8.71 -38.07
CA TYR A 466 -11.44 9.40 -36.81
C TYR A 466 -12.27 8.81 -35.68
N GLN A 467 -11.57 8.46 -34.60
CA GLN A 467 -12.16 8.02 -33.35
C GLN A 467 -11.64 8.92 -32.22
N PRO A 468 -12.49 9.76 -31.60
CA PRO A 468 -12.07 10.69 -30.56
C PRO A 468 -11.49 10.01 -29.32
N VAL A 469 -12.04 8.85 -28.92
CA VAL A 469 -11.61 8.10 -27.73
C VAL A 469 -11.32 6.64 -28.07
N VAL A 470 -10.06 6.24 -27.87
CA VAL A 470 -9.62 4.85 -27.89
C VAL A 470 -9.59 4.34 -26.46
N TYR A 471 -10.55 3.48 -26.10
CA TYR A 471 -10.68 2.93 -24.77
C TYR A 471 -10.25 1.46 -24.74
N LEU A 472 -9.18 1.15 -24.01
CA LEU A 472 -8.61 -0.19 -23.89
C LEU A 472 -8.86 -0.74 -22.49
N LYS A 473 -9.78 -1.71 -22.37
CA LYS A 473 -10.08 -2.45 -21.12
C LYS A 473 -9.13 -3.65 -20.90
N GLN A 474 -7.87 -3.49 -21.25
CA GLN A 474 -6.89 -4.56 -21.15
C GLN A 474 -5.54 -4.00 -20.75
N ASP A 475 -4.75 -4.84 -20.11
CA ASP A 475 -3.37 -4.52 -19.82
C ASP A 475 -2.57 -4.51 -21.13
N ILE A 476 -1.72 -3.50 -21.29
CA ILE A 476 -0.82 -3.37 -22.42
C ILE A 476 0.59 -3.79 -21.99
N ILE A 477 1.35 -4.34 -22.93
CA ILE A 477 2.73 -4.72 -22.66
C ILE A 477 3.58 -3.48 -22.38
N TYR A 478 4.64 -3.64 -21.59
CA TYR A 478 5.46 -2.51 -21.15
C TYR A 478 6.08 -1.72 -22.31
N ALA A 479 6.50 -2.40 -23.38
CA ALA A 479 7.01 -1.76 -24.60
C ALA A 479 5.96 -0.86 -25.29
N GLN A 480 4.70 -1.31 -25.36
CA GLN A 480 3.59 -0.50 -25.88
C GLN A 480 3.33 0.71 -24.97
N TYR A 481 3.42 0.52 -23.65
CA TYR A 481 3.23 1.60 -22.69
C TYR A 481 4.29 2.69 -22.83
N LEU A 482 5.57 2.32 -22.96
CA LEU A 482 6.65 3.28 -23.19
C LEU A 482 6.51 4.00 -24.53
N ALA A 483 6.16 3.28 -25.59
CA ALA A 483 5.86 3.88 -26.90
C ALA A 483 4.71 4.89 -26.79
N LEU A 484 3.64 4.52 -26.08
CA LEU A 484 2.47 5.36 -25.87
C LEU A 484 2.81 6.65 -25.10
N LEU A 485 3.61 6.55 -24.04
CA LEU A 485 4.09 7.73 -23.31
C LEU A 485 5.02 8.61 -24.17
N THR A 486 5.84 8.01 -25.03
CA THR A 486 6.80 8.73 -25.87
C THR A 486 6.12 9.48 -27.01
N VAL A 487 5.02 8.93 -27.56
CA VAL A 487 4.27 9.56 -28.67
C VAL A 487 3.20 10.56 -28.19
N ALA A 488 2.88 10.57 -26.89
CA ALA A 488 1.86 11.44 -26.34
C ALA A 488 2.26 12.93 -26.43
N ASP A 489 1.34 13.79 -26.89
CA ASP A 489 1.50 15.25 -26.78
C ASP A 489 1.11 15.75 -25.39
N ALA A 490 0.22 15.03 -24.69
CA ALA A 490 -0.18 15.34 -23.33
C ALA A 490 -0.50 14.06 -22.53
N LEU A 491 -0.16 14.07 -21.25
CA LEU A 491 -0.55 13.04 -20.28
C LEU A 491 -1.65 13.59 -19.37
N MET A 492 -2.79 12.92 -19.29
CA MET A 492 -3.92 13.36 -18.48
C MET A 492 -4.05 12.52 -17.21
N ILE A 493 -3.81 13.12 -16.05
CA ILE A 493 -3.95 12.51 -14.73
C ILE A 493 -5.03 13.26 -13.96
N ALA A 494 -6.09 12.56 -13.54
CA ALA A 494 -7.27 13.17 -12.92
C ALA A 494 -7.67 12.47 -11.61
N SER A 495 -6.69 12.12 -10.78
CA SER A 495 -6.97 11.52 -9.46
C SER A 495 -7.67 12.55 -8.58
N GLN A 496 -8.82 12.18 -8.02
CA GLN A 496 -9.69 13.11 -7.28
C GLN A 496 -9.13 13.39 -5.88
N ARG A 497 -8.98 14.68 -5.54
CA ARG A 497 -9.07 15.16 -4.15
C ARG A 497 -9.22 16.67 -4.06
N GLU A 498 -8.24 17.44 -4.56
CA GLU A 498 -8.16 18.91 -4.35
C GLU A 498 -7.71 19.68 -5.61
N ALA A 499 -7.21 18.99 -6.65
CA ALA A 499 -6.60 19.65 -7.81
C ALA A 499 -7.57 20.50 -8.65
N LEU A 500 -8.89 20.25 -8.55
CA LEU A 500 -9.91 20.94 -9.34
C LEU A 500 -10.33 22.29 -8.77
N GLU A 501 -10.16 22.50 -7.46
CA GLU A 501 -10.56 23.73 -6.74
C GLU A 501 -9.36 24.63 -6.42
N MET A 502 -8.15 24.16 -6.74
CA MET A 502 -6.90 24.88 -6.46
C MET A 502 -6.73 26.09 -7.37
N GLU A 503 -6.34 27.23 -6.81
CA GLU A 503 -6.02 28.44 -7.58
C GLU A 503 -4.81 28.21 -8.49
N ASP A 504 -4.76 28.91 -9.62
CA ASP A 504 -3.72 28.67 -10.64
C ASP A 504 -2.30 28.96 -10.14
N GLU A 505 -2.13 29.93 -9.22
CA GLU A 505 -0.84 30.20 -8.57
C GLU A 505 -0.38 29.02 -7.71
N GLU A 506 -1.30 28.43 -6.94
CA GLU A 506 -0.98 27.27 -6.10
C GLU A 506 -0.69 26.03 -6.96
N LYS A 507 -1.40 25.85 -8.08
CA LYS A 507 -1.11 24.79 -9.05
C LYS A 507 0.32 24.91 -9.58
N GLU A 508 0.72 26.10 -10.00
CA GLU A 508 2.05 26.38 -10.54
C GLU A 508 3.15 26.17 -9.48
N GLU A 509 2.93 26.65 -8.25
CA GLU A 509 3.89 26.47 -7.15
C GLU A 509 4.06 24.99 -6.80
N ARG A 510 2.96 24.25 -6.64
CA ARG A 510 2.99 22.80 -6.38
C ARG A 510 3.62 22.04 -7.54
N PHE A 511 3.31 22.41 -8.79
CA PHE A 511 3.93 21.81 -9.98
C PHE A 511 5.45 22.00 -9.97
N LYS A 512 5.96 23.21 -9.73
CA LYS A 512 7.40 23.47 -9.66
C LYS A 512 8.08 22.66 -8.56
N LYS A 513 7.48 22.60 -7.37
CA LYS A 513 7.99 21.80 -6.24
C LYS A 513 8.04 20.31 -6.60
N LEU A 514 6.95 19.76 -7.16
CA LEU A 514 6.88 18.36 -7.56
C LEU A 514 7.84 18.05 -8.72
N HIS A 515 7.95 18.93 -9.71
CA HIS A 515 8.87 18.78 -10.83
C HIS A 515 10.32 18.77 -10.33
N ALA A 516 10.71 19.72 -9.47
CA ALA A 516 12.04 19.72 -8.86
C ALA A 516 12.30 18.43 -8.06
N ALA A 517 11.33 17.97 -7.27
CA ALA A 517 11.44 16.71 -6.55
C ALA A 517 11.62 15.52 -7.50
N VAL A 518 10.84 15.41 -8.58
CA VAL A 518 10.98 14.30 -9.55
C VAL A 518 12.33 14.35 -10.29
N MET A 519 12.83 15.54 -10.60
CA MET A 519 14.10 15.71 -11.31
C MET A 519 15.34 15.43 -10.44
N HIS A 520 15.23 15.59 -9.13
CA HIS A 520 16.37 15.43 -8.20
C HIS A 520 16.28 14.20 -7.30
N HIS A 521 15.07 13.72 -6.99
CA HIS A 521 14.85 12.56 -6.13
C HIS A 521 14.60 11.32 -6.98
N THR A 522 15.67 10.73 -7.47
CA THR A 522 15.64 9.43 -8.17
C THR A 522 15.35 8.29 -7.21
N ALA A 523 15.00 7.12 -7.74
CA ALA A 523 14.81 5.90 -6.95
C ALA A 523 16.08 5.52 -6.18
N GLU A 524 17.25 5.81 -6.77
CA GLU A 524 18.55 5.64 -6.12
C GLU A 524 18.74 6.60 -4.94
N HIS A 525 18.45 7.89 -5.14
CA HIS A 525 18.54 8.89 -4.07
C HIS A 525 17.62 8.53 -2.89
N TRP A 526 16.38 8.14 -3.18
CA TRP A 526 15.42 7.66 -2.16
C TRP A 526 16.00 6.49 -1.35
N PHE A 527 16.61 5.51 -2.03
CA PHE A 527 17.18 4.33 -1.37
C PHE A 527 18.34 4.71 -0.44
N ASN A 528 19.28 5.50 -0.94
CA ASN A 528 20.48 5.90 -0.20
C ASN A 528 20.12 6.79 0.99
N GLU A 529 19.25 7.79 0.78
CA GLU A 529 18.88 8.74 1.83
C GLU A 529 18.13 8.04 2.97
N PHE A 530 17.22 7.11 2.65
CA PHE A 530 16.53 6.34 3.69
C PHE A 530 17.50 5.51 4.53
N LEU A 531 18.42 4.76 3.91
CA LEU A 531 19.40 3.95 4.64
C LEU A 531 20.37 4.81 5.44
N HIS A 532 20.86 5.91 4.88
CA HIS A 532 21.72 6.85 5.59
C HIS A 532 21.01 7.44 6.82
N ARG A 533 19.74 7.82 6.70
CA ARG A 533 18.95 8.31 7.83
C ARG A 533 18.72 7.22 8.87
N LEU A 534 18.46 5.98 8.43
CA LEU A 534 18.28 4.84 9.32
C LEU A 534 19.57 4.53 10.11
N ASP A 535 20.72 4.59 9.47
CA ASP A 535 22.03 4.42 10.12
C ASP A 535 22.25 5.48 11.19
N LYS A 536 22.02 6.76 10.85
CA LYS A 536 22.14 7.87 11.79
C LYS A 536 21.23 7.70 13.01
N VAL A 537 19.96 7.38 12.80
CA VAL A 537 18.96 7.23 13.87
C VAL A 537 19.31 6.05 14.77
N TYR A 538 19.73 4.92 14.16
CA TYR A 538 20.17 3.75 14.91
C TYR A 538 21.39 4.06 15.79
N ASP A 539 22.39 4.76 15.26
CA ASP A 539 23.59 5.13 16.00
C ASP A 539 23.27 6.13 17.13
N GLU A 540 22.38 7.09 16.89
CA GLU A 540 21.90 8.03 17.92
C GLU A 540 21.17 7.31 19.06
N GLN A 541 20.30 6.35 18.74
CA GLN A 541 19.61 5.54 19.74
C GLN A 541 20.58 4.63 20.52
N HIS A 542 21.50 3.95 19.84
CA HIS A 542 22.50 3.09 20.50
C HIS A 542 23.45 3.89 21.38
N ARG A 543 23.81 5.12 20.97
CA ARG A 543 24.55 6.03 21.84
C ARG A 543 23.73 6.35 23.09
N ARG A 544 22.44 6.68 22.98
CA ARG A 544 21.59 6.97 24.16
C ARG A 544 21.49 5.75 25.11
N ASP A 545 21.35 4.54 24.58
CA ASP A 545 21.30 3.31 25.40
C ASP A 545 22.63 2.95 26.07
N THR A 546 23.76 3.25 25.42
CA THR A 546 25.10 2.93 25.94
C THR A 546 25.70 4.07 26.77
N THR A 547 25.12 5.27 26.71
CA THR A 547 25.61 6.41 27.48
C THR A 547 25.06 6.30 28.89
N SER A 548 25.81 5.63 29.78
CA SER A 548 25.83 6.08 31.16
C SER A 548 26.08 7.59 31.09
N VAL A 549 25.09 8.41 31.49
CA VAL A 549 25.22 9.88 31.48
C VAL A 549 26.61 10.21 32.02
N PRO A 550 27.53 10.74 31.18
CA PRO A 550 28.93 10.83 31.56
C PRO A 550 29.00 11.68 32.81
N ARG A 551 29.59 11.12 33.88
CA ARG A 551 29.65 11.82 35.16
C ARG A 551 30.33 13.16 34.93
N LEU A 552 29.62 14.22 35.30
CA LEU A 552 30.12 15.59 35.19
C LEU A 552 31.44 15.69 35.95
N SER A 553 32.53 15.99 35.26
CA SER A 553 33.84 16.16 35.88
C SER A 553 33.83 17.40 36.75
N ILE A 554 33.85 17.22 38.08
CA ILE A 554 33.84 18.31 39.06
C ILE A 554 35.01 19.27 38.82
N ASN A 555 36.17 18.75 38.44
CA ASN A 555 37.36 19.55 38.15
C ASN A 555 37.15 20.47 36.93
N MET A 556 36.56 19.94 35.84
CA MET A 556 36.29 20.73 34.65
C MET A 556 35.15 21.73 34.89
N LEU A 557 34.11 21.31 35.61
CA LEU A 557 33.00 22.18 35.98
C LEU A 557 33.49 23.34 36.87
N GLY A 558 34.31 23.06 37.88
CA GLY A 558 34.86 24.08 38.77
C GLY A 558 35.70 25.13 38.04
N GLN A 559 36.56 24.70 37.11
CA GLN A 559 37.33 25.63 36.27
C GLN A 559 36.44 26.51 35.39
N LYS A 560 35.38 25.94 34.79
CA LYS A 560 34.43 26.71 33.98
C LYS A 560 33.57 27.64 34.84
N TYR A 561 33.10 27.16 36.00
CA TYR A 561 32.32 27.94 36.96
C TYR A 561 33.09 29.20 37.38
N GLN A 562 34.37 29.07 37.76
CA GLN A 562 35.21 30.20 38.18
C GLN A 562 35.48 31.21 37.06
N LYS A 563 35.50 30.76 35.79
CA LYS A 563 35.73 31.63 34.62
C LYS A 563 34.47 32.30 34.10
N SER A 564 33.29 31.80 34.45
CA SER A 564 32.02 32.32 33.95
C SER A 564 31.58 33.56 34.73
N GLU A 565 31.25 34.61 33.98
CA GLU A 565 30.71 35.87 34.51
C GLU A 565 29.22 35.76 34.86
N ARG A 566 28.44 34.92 34.17
CA ARG A 566 27.04 34.63 34.49
C ARG A 566 26.73 33.15 34.33
N ARG A 567 25.98 32.58 35.26
CA ARG A 567 25.74 31.12 35.33
C ARG A 567 24.25 30.85 35.46
N LEU A 568 23.70 30.03 34.57
CA LEU A 568 22.30 29.62 34.61
C LEU A 568 22.21 28.16 35.06
N PHE A 569 21.43 27.93 36.11
CA PHE A 569 21.07 26.61 36.60
C PHE A 569 19.60 26.37 36.33
N ILE A 570 19.27 25.29 35.62
CA ILE A 570 17.90 24.79 35.48
C ILE A 570 17.90 23.40 36.11
N ILE A 571 17.19 23.25 37.22
CA ILE A 571 17.22 22.05 38.04
C ILE A 571 15.84 21.42 38.06
N ASP A 572 15.78 20.14 37.70
CA ASP A 572 14.53 19.39 37.70
C ASP A 572 14.16 18.94 39.12
N TYR A 573 12.94 19.26 39.57
CA TYR A 573 12.52 18.96 40.93
C TYR A 573 12.25 17.47 41.12
N GLU A 574 11.38 16.86 40.30
CA GLU A 574 10.99 15.47 40.41
C GLU A 574 12.14 14.51 40.06
N GLY A 575 12.99 14.83 39.08
CA GLY A 575 14.11 13.98 38.64
C GLY A 575 15.43 14.19 39.38
N THR A 576 15.67 15.36 39.99
CA THR A 576 16.98 15.71 40.58
C THR A 576 16.93 16.00 42.08
N LEU A 577 15.92 16.74 42.55
CA LEU A 577 15.89 17.25 43.93
C LEU A 577 14.99 16.45 44.88
N ALA A 578 13.97 15.77 44.36
CA ALA A 578 13.09 14.88 45.11
C ALA A 578 13.59 13.43 45.01
N SER A 579 13.62 12.70 46.13
CA SER A 579 13.96 11.28 46.12
C SER A 579 12.81 10.46 45.51
N TRP A 580 13.06 9.73 44.43
CA TRP A 580 12.08 8.83 43.81
C TRP A 580 11.65 7.73 44.81
N GLY A 581 10.36 7.71 45.13
CA GLY A 581 9.67 6.60 45.79
C GLY A 581 8.72 5.86 44.83
N SER A 582 8.14 4.75 45.29
CA SER A 582 7.17 3.92 44.54
C SER A 582 6.07 4.74 43.82
N PRO A 583 5.62 4.36 42.59
CA PRO A 583 4.72 5.13 41.72
C PRO A 583 3.38 5.58 42.33
N SER A 584 2.98 5.04 43.47
CA SER A 584 1.69 5.31 44.12
C SER A 584 1.75 6.29 45.30
N SER A 585 2.93 6.76 45.70
CA SER A 585 3.05 7.82 46.70
C SER A 585 4.48 8.37 46.72
N ILE A 586 4.66 9.58 46.17
CA ILE A 586 5.91 10.33 46.35
C ILE A 586 5.98 10.73 47.83
N ILE A 587 6.81 10.03 48.60
CA ILE A 587 7.15 10.45 49.96
C ILE A 587 8.01 11.71 49.82
N LEU A 588 7.46 12.87 50.20
CA LEU A 588 8.23 14.09 50.36
C LEU A 588 9.31 13.84 51.43
N THR A 589 10.53 13.53 51.00
CA THR A 589 11.69 13.81 51.82
C THR A 589 11.70 15.31 52.13
N SER A 590 12.00 15.65 53.39
CA SER A 590 11.91 17.02 53.91
C SER A 590 12.51 18.03 52.91
N PRO A 591 11.71 18.96 52.34
CA PRO A 591 12.17 19.93 51.35
C PRO A 591 13.18 20.91 51.94
N GLN A 592 13.43 20.86 53.25
CA GLN A 592 14.35 21.77 53.94
C GLN A 592 15.77 21.68 53.37
N ARG A 593 16.32 20.48 53.15
CA ARG A 593 17.67 20.33 52.56
C ARG A 593 17.76 20.92 51.15
N THR A 594 16.72 20.73 50.35
CA THR A 594 16.62 21.26 48.98
C THR A 594 16.53 22.79 49.00
N ILE A 595 15.69 23.33 49.88
CA ILE A 595 15.56 24.78 50.10
C ILE A 595 16.89 25.39 50.55
N ASP A 596 17.58 24.76 51.51
CA ASP A 596 18.87 25.23 52.01
C ASP A 596 19.93 25.22 50.90
N THR A 597 19.99 24.13 50.10
CA THR A 597 20.93 24.03 48.97
C THR A 597 20.65 25.07 47.88
N LEU A 598 19.38 25.31 47.55
CA LEU A 598 19.00 26.35 46.58
C LEU A 598 19.36 27.74 47.09
N ASN A 599 19.14 28.01 48.38
CA ASN A 599 19.56 29.26 49.01
C ASN A 599 21.08 29.45 48.96
N ASP A 600 21.87 28.39 49.22
CA ASP A 600 23.33 28.44 49.15
C ASP A 600 23.83 28.76 47.74
N ILE A 601 23.25 28.14 46.69
CA ILE A 601 23.62 28.43 45.30
C ILE A 601 23.24 29.86 44.91
N LEU A 602 22.12 30.37 45.43
CA LEU A 602 21.62 31.72 45.20
C LEU A 602 22.35 32.81 46.00
N GLN A 603 23.25 32.46 46.93
CA GLN A 603 24.12 33.45 47.61
C GLN A 603 25.10 34.11 46.63
N ASP A 604 25.49 33.39 45.58
CA ASP A 604 26.32 33.92 44.51
C ASP A 604 25.43 34.68 43.50
N GLU A 605 25.59 36.00 43.43
CA GLU A 605 24.71 36.87 42.64
C GLU A 605 24.84 36.65 41.12
N GLU A 606 25.94 36.04 40.68
CA GLU A 606 26.16 35.69 39.27
C GLU A 606 25.41 34.41 38.86
N ASN A 607 24.81 33.70 39.83
CA ASN A 607 23.98 32.54 39.60
C ASN A 607 22.51 32.92 39.41
N THR A 608 21.95 32.51 38.28
CA THR A 608 20.52 32.53 38.01
C THR A 608 20.00 31.11 38.11
N VAL A 609 19.08 30.84 39.04
CA VAL A 609 18.59 29.48 39.30
C VAL A 609 17.10 29.38 39.00
N TYR A 610 16.73 28.39 38.20
CA TYR A 610 15.36 28.00 37.89
C TYR A 610 15.12 26.56 38.36
N VAL A 611 13.97 26.33 39.00
CA VAL A 611 13.47 24.98 39.27
C VAL A 611 12.38 24.64 38.27
N MET A 612 12.55 23.51 37.57
CA MET A 612 11.56 22.95 36.65
C MET A 612 10.80 21.82 37.33
N SER A 613 9.49 21.75 37.10
CA SER A 613 8.65 20.69 37.66
C SER A 613 7.41 20.44 36.80
N SER A 614 6.88 19.22 36.86
CA SER A 614 5.61 18.85 36.21
C SER A 614 4.37 19.32 36.97
N ARG A 615 4.53 19.88 38.18
CA ARG A 615 3.42 20.35 39.03
C ARG A 615 2.84 21.67 38.56
N GLN A 616 1.62 21.92 39.04
CA GLN A 616 0.89 23.16 38.83
C GLN A 616 1.62 24.36 39.47
N PRO A 617 1.48 25.57 38.91
CA PRO A 617 2.13 26.78 39.40
C PRO A 617 1.88 27.05 40.90
N GLU A 618 0.67 26.83 41.40
CA GLU A 618 0.28 27.11 42.78
C GLU A 618 0.95 26.17 43.77
N GLU A 619 1.15 24.91 43.39
CA GLU A 619 1.85 23.93 44.23
C GLU A 619 3.35 24.24 44.28
N LEU A 620 3.94 24.53 43.13
CA LEU A 620 5.36 24.84 43.01
C LEU A 620 5.72 26.13 43.76
N ASP A 621 4.87 27.16 43.67
CA ASP A 621 5.03 28.41 44.40
C ASP A 621 4.94 28.21 45.92
N ARG A 622 4.01 27.36 46.40
CA ARG A 622 3.91 27.04 47.84
C ARG A 622 5.15 26.33 48.37
N LEU A 623 5.71 25.40 47.59
CA LEU A 623 6.88 24.62 47.98
C LEU A 623 8.14 25.49 48.10
N PHE A 624 8.35 26.40 47.14
CA PHE A 624 9.57 27.21 47.06
C PHE A 624 9.41 28.66 47.52
N LYS A 625 8.28 29.01 48.13
CA LYS A 625 8.00 30.35 48.66
C LYS A 625 9.10 30.91 49.57
N ARG A 626 9.85 30.03 50.24
CA ARG A 626 10.91 30.36 51.20
C ARG A 626 12.28 30.63 50.55
N VAL A 627 12.40 30.52 49.23
CA VAL A 627 13.65 30.76 48.48
C VAL A 627 13.49 32.05 47.66
N PRO A 628 13.97 33.21 48.17
CA PRO A 628 13.88 34.47 47.43
C PRO A 628 14.77 34.42 46.17
N ARG A 629 14.39 35.13 45.10
CA ARG A 629 15.10 35.20 43.80
C ARG A 629 15.17 33.88 42.99
N LEU A 630 14.37 32.86 43.33
CA LEU A 630 14.27 31.64 42.54
C LEU A 630 13.27 31.80 41.38
N GLY A 631 13.68 31.40 40.17
CA GLY A 631 12.79 31.27 39.04
C GLY A 631 12.05 29.93 39.06
N LEU A 632 10.79 29.91 38.66
CA LEU A 632 9.98 28.66 38.64
C LEU A 632 9.49 28.37 37.23
N ILE A 633 9.64 27.11 36.81
CA ILE A 633 9.13 26.58 35.55
C ILE A 633 8.14 25.48 35.91
N ALA A 634 6.84 25.75 35.76
CA ALA A 634 5.77 24.81 36.10
C ALA A 634 5.21 24.13 34.85
N GLU A 635 4.55 22.98 35.06
CA GLU A 635 3.96 22.14 34.01
C GLU A 635 4.92 21.89 32.83
N ASN A 636 6.16 21.47 33.15
CA ASN A 636 7.19 21.13 32.16
C ASN A 636 7.51 22.22 31.12
N GLY A 637 7.37 23.50 31.49
CA GLY A 637 7.72 24.62 30.61
C GLY A 637 6.54 25.46 30.13
N CYS A 638 5.31 25.06 30.43
CA CYS A 638 4.12 25.85 30.06
C CYS A 638 4.04 27.18 30.81
N PHE A 639 4.54 27.25 32.05
CA PHE A 639 4.47 28.44 32.88
C PHE A 639 5.85 28.83 33.43
N LEU A 640 6.18 30.11 33.32
CA LEU A 640 7.44 30.68 33.77
C LEU A 640 7.21 31.82 34.75
N LYS A 641 7.76 31.68 35.96
CA LYS A 641 7.91 32.77 36.92
C LYS A 641 9.32 33.33 36.82
N THR A 642 9.45 34.54 36.29
CA THR A 642 10.73 35.22 36.14
C THR A 642 11.23 35.82 37.46
N ILE A 643 12.55 35.95 37.56
CA ILE A 643 13.22 36.59 38.70
C ILE A 643 13.17 38.10 38.48
N TRP A 644 12.50 38.85 39.36
CA TRP A 644 12.45 40.31 39.26
C TRP A 644 13.81 40.91 39.67
N ASN A 645 14.57 41.44 38.70
CA ASN A 645 15.84 42.12 38.97
C ASN A 645 15.60 43.59 39.35
N PHE A 646 15.95 43.95 40.58
CA PHE A 646 16.10 45.34 41.03
C PHE A 646 17.44 45.91 40.52
N ARG A 647 17.59 46.00 39.19
CA ARG A 647 18.62 46.81 38.50
C ARG A 647 17.95 47.44 37.29
N MET A 648 17.14 48.46 37.55
CA MET A 648 16.98 49.54 36.57
C MET A 648 18.01 50.61 36.94
N ASP A 649 18.83 50.93 35.96
CA ASP A 649 19.90 51.92 36.02
C ASP A 649 19.39 53.26 36.57
N ARG A 650 20.07 53.72 37.63
CA ARG A 650 20.38 55.15 37.74
C ARG A 650 21.53 55.40 36.79
N ASP A 651 21.27 56.23 35.78
CA ASP A 651 22.18 57.14 35.08
C ASP A 651 21.98 57.09 33.55
N GLY A 652 21.48 58.20 32.99
CA GLY A 652 21.68 58.60 31.59
C GLY A 652 20.54 58.33 30.63
#